data_AF-A0A7Y5QJU0-F1
#
_entry.id   AF-A0A7Y5QJU0-F1
#
_cell.length_a   1.000
_cell.length_b   1.000
_cell.length_c   1.000
_cell.angle_alpha   90.00
_cell.angle_beta   90.00
_cell.angle_gamma   90.00
#
_symmetry.space_group_name_H-M   'P 1'
#
loop_
_entity.id
_entity.type
_entity.pdbx_description
1 polymer ?
#
loop_
_entity_poly.entity_id
_entity_poly.type
_entity_poly.pdbx_seq_one_letter_code
_entity_poly.pdbx_strand_id
1 'polypeptide(L)'
;MAEQQASYENRAGHRNHGLFSDYYLSDLLPTLPVWTQDLALLSEAQAALDALRSLFLTIRPDQLDEAQVEEAWIKPVFQQLGHHYAVQVKIRYRDTGYRKPDYVLMPDAAAAGALTHRIYDPAELTHALAVADAKSWGARFDQASARGERNPSQQIDEYLRYSEIRWGILTDGRIWRLYERGSSKDNVYYAVDLPALLTPRGDEAPNETLSRFLYFYLFFRRQAFAPGDAGWLNRVLQESVDYAERLSDRLEDEVYEALESIAQGFLNYRRNRLTPDPATLTVIYENSLILLYRLLFILYAESRDVLPMSSNEAYRSYGSLYAVKLEARDLLEGRTQFRRREDSATLYEQLSALFLAIDSGDPNYDISPYNGRLFSDEEYPFLSRCRVGDAYLVPALKRLSFVERQTRTATREGKSRLEMVDYRDLDVRHLGAIYEKLLEYRLDIAAAPLALKNGVYVPAAAGDSVVKAAKQVYLRTGSNARKVSGSYYTPDYIVRFIVEKTLEPLLTAITARHAALDDDGRWQVRDAEALARDLLAVNILDPATGSGHFLVEAVAWFADWMRRLNLRPADLAPEEDELVYWKRQIVTSCLYGVDLNPLAVELAKLALWLTTIARERPLSFLDHHLQVGDSLVGARLGDIARWANGAPADPAQGRLFDAAGFAGSVGGAVDAMNAIERAHILAVGDVKAQEKAYDGLRERLTPLGRLANAHTARHFGVAITPEQWGLIYAHLAEGAALPAERAGEIAALL
;
A
#
# COMPACT_ATOMS: atom_id res chain seq x y z
N MET A 1 21.74 11.58 10.62
CA MET A 1 20.85 10.45 10.95
C MET A 1 20.24 9.75 9.72
N ALA A 2 20.61 10.13 8.49
CA ALA A 2 20.31 9.31 7.32
C ALA A 2 21.43 9.15 6.31
N GLU A 3 22.57 9.77 6.60
CA GLU A 3 23.80 9.01 6.84
C GLU A 3 23.67 7.94 7.96
N GLN A 4 22.54 7.77 8.63
CA GLN A 4 22.25 6.58 9.42
C GLN A 4 21.24 5.66 8.74
N GLN A 5 20.05 6.04 8.22
CA GLN A 5 19.11 5.11 7.56
C GLN A 5 19.48 4.64 6.12
N ALA A 6 19.81 5.54 5.18
CA ALA A 6 20.38 5.15 3.88
C ALA A 6 21.83 4.66 4.03
N SER A 7 22.44 4.97 5.16
CA SER A 7 23.61 4.27 5.64
C SER A 7 23.29 3.12 6.60
N TYR A 8 22.06 2.68 6.89
CA TYR A 8 21.76 1.52 7.77
C TYR A 8 21.42 0.33 6.90
N GLU A 9 20.56 0.53 5.89
CA GLU A 9 20.39 -0.40 4.77
C GLU A 9 21.71 -0.59 4.02
N ASN A 10 22.50 0.48 3.90
CA ASN A 10 23.87 0.36 3.41
C ASN A 10 24.84 -0.12 4.52
N ARG A 11 24.80 0.28 5.81
CA ARG A 11 25.74 -0.15 6.90
C ARG A 11 25.60 -1.60 7.27
N ALA A 12 24.43 -2.22 7.21
CA ALA A 12 24.29 -3.64 7.49
C ALA A 12 24.67 -4.51 6.28
N GLY A 13 24.64 -3.92 5.08
CA GLY A 13 25.00 -4.55 3.80
C GLY A 13 23.96 -5.53 3.28
N HIS A 14 22.71 -5.38 3.69
CA HIS A 14 21.55 -6.11 3.19
C HIS A 14 20.45 -5.16 2.68
N ARG A 15 19.56 -5.68 1.85
CA ARG A 15 18.37 -5.02 1.32
C ARG A 15 17.19 -5.96 1.49
N ASN A 16 16.16 -5.52 2.19
CA ASN A 16 14.97 -6.32 2.37
C ASN A 16 13.83 -5.73 1.54
N HIS A 17 13.17 -6.56 0.77
CA HIS A 17 12.03 -6.23 -0.08
C HIS A 17 10.80 -6.92 0.48
N GLY A 18 10.50 -6.64 1.76
CA GLY A 18 9.31 -7.11 2.47
C GLY A 18 9.30 -8.56 2.94
N LEU A 19 10.42 -9.30 2.84
CA LEU A 19 10.44 -10.71 3.27
C LEU A 19 10.45 -10.85 4.78
N PHE A 20 11.18 -9.96 5.45
CA PHE A 20 11.21 -9.84 6.91
C PHE A 20 10.77 -8.44 7.32
N SER A 21 10.59 -8.21 8.63
CA SER A 21 10.41 -6.86 9.14
C SER A 21 11.75 -6.14 9.16
N ASP A 22 11.82 -4.94 8.61
CA ASP A 22 13.07 -4.15 8.55
C ASP A 22 13.59 -3.79 9.94
N TYR A 23 12.66 -3.47 10.85
CA TYR A 23 12.99 -3.25 12.25
C TYR A 23 13.51 -4.53 12.91
N TYR A 24 12.86 -5.67 12.68
CA TYR A 24 13.33 -6.94 13.24
C TYR A 24 14.76 -7.25 12.76
N LEU A 25 15.03 -7.05 11.47
CA LEU A 25 16.37 -7.24 10.91
C LEU A 25 17.39 -6.28 11.50
N SER A 26 17.10 -4.98 11.54
CA SER A 26 18.09 -3.94 11.83
C SER A 26 18.33 -3.71 13.33
N ASP A 27 17.30 -3.91 14.16
CA ASP A 27 17.31 -3.52 15.57
C ASP A 27 17.20 -4.71 16.53
N LEU A 28 16.54 -5.80 16.13
CA LEU A 28 16.37 -6.97 17.00
C LEU A 28 17.46 -8.02 16.78
N LEU A 29 17.73 -8.42 15.53
CA LEU A 29 18.73 -9.44 15.23
C LEU A 29 20.11 -9.16 15.83
N PRO A 30 20.69 -7.94 15.74
CA PRO A 30 22.00 -7.65 16.32
C PRO A 30 22.05 -7.77 17.85
N THR A 31 20.89 -7.78 18.51
CA THR A 31 20.79 -7.95 19.97
C THR A 31 20.72 -9.42 20.40
N LEU A 32 20.53 -10.35 19.46
CA LEU A 32 20.42 -11.77 19.77
C LEU A 32 21.77 -12.36 20.22
N PRO A 33 21.77 -13.39 21.08
CA PRO A 33 22.99 -14.06 21.53
C PRO A 33 23.86 -14.60 20.38
N VAL A 34 23.25 -15.04 19.27
CA VAL A 34 23.98 -15.52 18.09
C VAL A 34 24.86 -14.44 17.43
N TRP A 35 24.59 -13.17 17.70
CA TRP A 35 25.33 -12.02 17.13
C TRP A 35 26.48 -11.56 18.02
N THR A 36 26.40 -11.80 19.34
CA THR A 36 27.30 -11.18 20.32
C THR A 36 27.93 -12.16 21.31
N GLN A 37 27.34 -13.34 21.52
CA GLN A 37 27.67 -14.26 22.61
C GLN A 37 28.03 -15.68 22.14
N ASP A 38 27.59 -16.10 20.95
CA ASP A 38 27.93 -17.42 20.39
C ASP A 38 29.32 -17.43 19.75
N LEU A 39 30.35 -17.61 20.58
CA LEU A 39 31.75 -17.56 20.15
C LEU A 39 32.11 -18.63 19.10
N ALA A 40 31.46 -19.79 19.13
CA ALA A 40 31.72 -20.85 18.17
C ALA A 40 31.22 -20.46 16.78
N LEU A 41 29.96 -19.99 16.71
CA LEU A 41 29.35 -19.48 15.48
C LEU A 41 30.13 -18.28 14.91
N LEU A 42 30.52 -17.33 15.76
CA LEU A 42 31.29 -16.16 15.35
C LEU A 42 32.66 -16.56 14.77
N SER A 43 33.31 -17.57 15.35
CA SER A 43 34.57 -18.12 14.82
C SER A 43 34.38 -18.81 13.46
N GLU A 44 33.29 -19.56 13.29
CA GLU A 44 32.95 -20.18 11.99
C GLU A 44 32.67 -19.12 10.92
N ALA A 45 31.89 -18.10 11.26
CA ALA A 45 31.57 -16.99 10.36
C ALA A 45 32.83 -16.20 9.96
N GLN A 46 33.75 -15.97 10.91
CA GLN A 46 35.02 -15.28 10.63
C GLN A 46 35.89 -16.09 9.66
N ALA A 47 35.99 -17.41 9.84
CA ALA A 47 36.75 -18.28 8.94
C ALA A 47 36.16 -18.26 7.51
N ALA A 48 34.83 -18.31 7.39
CA ALA A 48 34.15 -18.21 6.10
C ALA A 48 34.37 -16.83 5.43
N LEU A 49 34.29 -15.74 6.21
CA LEU A 49 34.57 -14.37 5.74
C LEU A 49 35.98 -14.27 5.14
N ASP A 50 37.00 -14.74 5.87
CA ASP A 50 38.39 -14.65 5.44
C ASP A 50 38.64 -15.50 4.18
N ALA A 51 38.07 -16.71 4.12
CA ALA A 51 38.18 -17.58 2.96
C ALA A 51 37.53 -16.97 1.71
N LEU A 52 36.29 -16.47 1.83
CA LEU A 52 35.56 -15.84 0.72
C LEU A 52 36.22 -14.55 0.26
N ARG A 53 36.75 -13.73 1.18
CA ARG A 53 37.49 -12.51 0.83
C ARG A 53 38.76 -12.85 0.05
N SER A 54 39.53 -13.83 0.51
CA SER A 54 40.73 -14.29 -0.20
C SER A 54 40.39 -14.81 -1.60
N LEU A 55 39.30 -15.58 -1.72
CA LEU A 55 38.84 -16.13 -2.98
C LEU A 55 38.40 -15.02 -3.95
N PHE A 56 37.63 -14.04 -3.48
CA PHE A 56 37.12 -12.92 -4.28
C PHE A 56 38.25 -12.09 -4.89
N LEU A 57 39.27 -11.77 -4.09
CA LEU A 57 40.45 -11.02 -4.54
C LEU A 57 41.28 -11.80 -5.57
N THR A 58 41.26 -13.13 -5.52
CA THR A 58 42.01 -13.99 -6.42
C THR A 58 41.33 -14.16 -7.77
N ILE A 59 40.02 -14.40 -7.75
CA ILE A 59 39.27 -14.87 -8.92
C ILE A 59 38.68 -13.73 -9.75
N ARG A 60 38.39 -12.58 -9.12
CA ARG A 60 37.80 -11.40 -9.80
C ARG A 60 36.58 -11.77 -10.65
N PRO A 61 35.48 -12.22 -10.02
CA PRO A 61 34.31 -12.76 -10.72
C PRO A 61 33.67 -11.78 -11.72
N ASP A 62 33.92 -10.48 -11.54
CA ASP A 62 33.49 -9.41 -12.45
C ASP A 62 34.06 -9.52 -13.88
N GLN A 63 35.07 -10.37 -14.08
CA GLN A 63 35.77 -10.55 -15.36
C GLN A 63 35.50 -11.91 -16.02
N LEU A 64 34.67 -12.75 -15.40
CA LEU A 64 34.43 -14.13 -15.82
C LEU A 64 33.11 -14.25 -16.59
N ASP A 65 33.02 -15.24 -17.48
CA ASP A 65 31.73 -15.63 -18.07
C ASP A 65 30.85 -16.40 -17.07
N GLU A 66 29.57 -16.63 -17.42
CA GLU A 66 28.60 -17.25 -16.52
C GLU A 66 29.04 -18.61 -15.98
N ALA A 67 29.54 -19.50 -16.83
CA ALA A 67 29.97 -20.83 -16.42
C ALA A 67 31.23 -20.77 -15.53
N GLN A 68 32.13 -19.83 -15.80
CA GLN A 68 33.30 -19.58 -14.98
C GLN A 68 32.93 -18.98 -13.62
N VAL A 69 32.01 -18.01 -13.56
CA VAL A 69 31.49 -17.45 -12.29
C VAL A 69 30.84 -18.55 -11.46
N GLU A 70 30.06 -19.42 -12.10
CA GLU A 70 29.40 -20.52 -11.42
C GLU A 70 30.43 -21.47 -10.76
N GLU A 71 31.42 -21.94 -11.52
CA GLU A 71 32.41 -22.92 -11.06
C GLU A 71 33.44 -22.32 -10.10
N ALA A 72 33.94 -21.12 -10.40
CA ALA A 72 35.05 -20.52 -9.67
C ALA A 72 34.60 -19.66 -8.48
N TRP A 73 33.32 -19.24 -8.43
CA TRP A 73 32.84 -18.35 -7.37
C TRP A 73 31.59 -18.90 -6.66
N ILE A 74 30.49 -19.14 -7.35
CA ILE A 74 29.20 -19.51 -6.72
C ILE A 74 29.28 -20.87 -6.00
N LYS A 75 29.82 -21.91 -6.65
CA LYS A 75 29.97 -23.24 -6.03
C LYS A 75 30.90 -23.19 -4.79
N PRO A 76 32.08 -22.55 -4.84
CA PRO A 76 32.89 -22.33 -3.64
C PRO A 76 32.16 -21.59 -2.52
N VAL A 77 31.33 -20.59 -2.84
CA VAL A 77 30.51 -19.90 -1.82
C VAL A 77 29.54 -20.88 -1.15
N PHE A 78 28.82 -21.71 -1.91
CA PHE A 78 27.96 -22.75 -1.35
C PHE A 78 28.73 -23.74 -0.46
N GLN A 79 29.96 -24.11 -0.85
CA GLN A 79 30.82 -24.99 -0.05
C GLN A 79 31.23 -24.35 1.28
N GLN A 80 31.62 -23.06 1.28
CA GLN A 80 31.95 -22.33 2.52
C GLN A 80 30.72 -22.16 3.44
N LEU A 81 29.53 -22.09 2.86
CA LEU A 81 28.25 -22.09 3.59
C LEU A 81 27.80 -23.48 4.05
N GLY A 82 28.58 -24.52 3.74
CA GLY A 82 28.36 -25.89 4.17
C GLY A 82 27.22 -26.60 3.47
N HIS A 83 26.82 -26.16 2.28
CA HIS A 83 25.74 -26.78 1.51
C HIS A 83 26.19 -28.05 0.81
N HIS A 84 25.25 -28.99 0.73
CA HIS A 84 25.30 -30.12 -0.19
C HIS A 84 24.21 -29.91 -1.22
N TYR A 85 24.47 -30.19 -2.49
CA TYR A 85 23.50 -29.91 -3.55
C TYR A 85 23.57 -30.92 -4.67
N ALA A 86 22.42 -31.14 -5.31
CA ALA A 86 22.31 -31.85 -6.57
C ALA A 86 22.17 -30.83 -7.70
N VAL A 87 22.83 -31.10 -8.82
CA VAL A 87 22.70 -30.32 -10.05
C VAL A 87 21.86 -31.08 -11.06
N GLN A 88 21.27 -30.35 -12.00
CA GLN A 88 20.48 -30.91 -13.09
C GLN A 88 19.25 -31.75 -12.66
N VAL A 89 18.70 -31.44 -11.49
CA VAL A 89 17.47 -32.06 -10.99
C VAL A 89 16.29 -31.58 -11.82
N LYS A 90 15.43 -32.51 -12.26
CA LYS A 90 14.20 -32.18 -12.99
C LYS A 90 13.02 -32.32 -12.06
N ILE A 91 12.37 -31.20 -11.75
CA ILE A 91 11.20 -31.12 -10.89
C ILE A 91 9.97 -31.20 -11.79
N ARG A 92 9.04 -32.12 -11.49
CA ARG A 92 7.83 -32.28 -12.27
C ARG A 92 7.07 -30.98 -12.32
N TYR A 93 6.61 -30.66 -13.51
CA TYR A 93 5.82 -29.50 -13.78
C TYR A 93 4.58 -29.98 -14.52
N ARG A 94 3.45 -30.00 -13.82
CA ARG A 94 2.16 -30.52 -14.33
C ARG A 94 2.29 -31.96 -14.85
N ASP A 95 1.42 -32.37 -15.77
CA ASP A 95 1.29 -33.76 -16.22
C ASP A 95 2.38 -34.19 -17.22
N THR A 96 3.04 -33.25 -17.92
CA THR A 96 3.92 -33.55 -19.07
C THR A 96 5.28 -32.86 -19.05
N GLY A 97 5.49 -31.85 -18.18
CA GLY A 97 6.68 -30.99 -18.21
C GLY A 97 7.63 -31.17 -17.02
N TYR A 98 8.76 -30.47 -17.07
CA TYR A 98 9.65 -30.30 -15.92
C TYR A 98 10.29 -28.92 -15.87
N ARG A 99 10.75 -28.57 -14.66
CA ARG A 99 11.60 -27.42 -14.39
C ARG A 99 12.94 -27.91 -13.86
N LYS A 100 13.99 -27.17 -14.16
CA LYS A 100 15.35 -27.57 -13.85
C LYS A 100 16.06 -26.40 -13.18
N PRO A 101 15.95 -26.26 -11.84
CA PRO A 101 16.82 -25.35 -11.11
C PRO A 101 18.27 -25.79 -11.28
N ASP A 102 19.19 -24.84 -11.20
CA ASP A 102 20.63 -25.14 -11.25
C ASP A 102 21.05 -26.00 -10.06
N TYR A 103 20.46 -25.74 -8.89
CA TYR A 103 20.76 -26.42 -7.64
C TYR A 103 19.50 -26.81 -6.86
N VAL A 104 19.54 -28.00 -6.26
CA VAL A 104 18.63 -28.39 -5.18
C VAL A 104 19.50 -28.68 -3.96
N LEU A 105 19.36 -27.85 -2.92
CA LEU A 105 20.16 -27.91 -1.70
C LEU A 105 19.59 -28.99 -0.78
N MET A 106 20.45 -29.85 -0.27
CA MET A 106 20.10 -31.06 0.46
C MET A 106 20.70 -31.09 1.87
N PRO A 107 20.07 -31.83 2.81
CA PRO A 107 20.57 -31.94 4.17
C PRO A 107 21.99 -32.50 4.27
N ASP A 108 22.33 -33.46 3.41
CA ASP A 108 23.62 -34.15 3.41
C ASP A 108 24.04 -34.60 1.99
N ALA A 109 25.30 -35.03 1.88
CA ALA A 109 25.88 -35.49 0.61
C ALA A 109 25.24 -36.77 0.05
N ALA A 110 24.70 -37.64 0.91
CA ALA A 110 24.06 -38.87 0.45
C ALA A 110 22.70 -38.57 -0.20
N ALA A 111 21.92 -37.66 0.40
CA ALA A 111 20.67 -37.16 -0.17
C ALA A 111 20.90 -36.42 -1.49
N ALA A 112 21.96 -35.60 -1.57
CA ALA A 112 22.37 -34.96 -2.82
C ALA A 112 22.74 -35.98 -3.91
N GLY A 113 23.54 -36.99 -3.58
CA GLY A 113 23.93 -38.06 -4.52
C GLY A 113 22.80 -38.99 -4.94
N ALA A 114 21.70 -39.04 -4.19
CA ALA A 114 20.51 -39.82 -4.53
C ALA A 114 19.64 -39.15 -5.61
N LEU A 115 19.82 -37.85 -5.85
CA LEU A 115 19.13 -37.14 -6.93
C LEU A 115 19.84 -37.38 -8.26
N THR A 116 19.07 -37.76 -9.28
CA THR A 116 19.54 -38.16 -10.61
C THR A 116 18.85 -37.31 -11.69
N HIS A 117 19.10 -37.61 -12.97
CA HIS A 117 18.48 -36.87 -14.09
C HIS A 117 17.01 -37.22 -14.40
N ARG A 118 16.36 -38.03 -13.54
CA ARG A 118 14.93 -38.34 -13.66
C ARG A 118 14.06 -37.16 -13.25
N ILE A 119 12.76 -37.23 -13.59
CA ILE A 119 11.77 -36.24 -13.16
C ILE A 119 11.23 -36.64 -11.78
N TYR A 120 11.32 -35.73 -10.82
CA TYR A 120 10.88 -35.91 -9.43
C TYR A 120 9.53 -35.26 -9.21
N ASP A 121 8.62 -35.94 -8.52
CA ASP A 121 7.40 -35.34 -8.01
C ASP A 121 7.68 -34.39 -6.83
N PRO A 122 6.84 -33.36 -6.59
CA PRO A 122 7.05 -32.40 -5.51
C PRO A 122 7.12 -33.09 -4.14
N ALA A 123 6.27 -34.08 -3.91
CA ALA A 123 6.25 -34.90 -2.71
C ALA A 123 7.59 -35.61 -2.43
N GLU A 124 8.35 -35.95 -3.48
CA GLU A 124 9.67 -36.59 -3.36
C GLU A 124 10.77 -35.60 -2.94
N LEU A 125 10.55 -34.29 -3.09
CA LEU A 125 11.55 -33.24 -2.83
C LEU A 125 11.29 -32.49 -1.51
N THR A 126 10.28 -32.87 -0.74
CA THR A 126 9.91 -32.24 0.55
C THR A 126 11.02 -32.24 1.60
N HIS A 127 12.04 -33.09 1.45
CA HIS A 127 13.21 -33.17 2.32
C HIS A 127 14.38 -32.27 1.86
N ALA A 128 14.27 -31.63 0.69
CA ALA A 128 15.23 -30.63 0.24
C ALA A 128 15.13 -29.37 1.10
N LEU A 129 16.28 -28.72 1.31
CA LEU A 129 16.38 -27.51 2.14
C LEU A 129 15.96 -26.25 1.37
N ALA A 130 16.40 -26.14 0.12
CA ALA A 130 16.09 -25.01 -0.76
C ALA A 130 16.32 -25.37 -2.23
N VAL A 131 15.76 -24.58 -3.14
CA VAL A 131 16.18 -24.54 -4.55
C VAL A 131 17.07 -23.33 -4.78
N ALA A 132 18.03 -23.41 -5.70
CA ALA A 132 18.79 -22.23 -6.10
C ALA A 132 19.00 -22.16 -7.62
N ASP A 133 19.07 -20.93 -8.13
CA ASP A 133 19.31 -20.63 -9.54
C ASP A 133 20.40 -19.55 -9.63
N ALA A 134 21.36 -19.79 -10.52
CA ALA A 134 22.48 -18.90 -10.77
C ALA A 134 22.29 -18.19 -12.12
N LYS A 135 22.76 -16.94 -12.20
CA LYS A 135 22.76 -16.12 -13.41
C LYS A 135 24.15 -15.54 -13.67
N SER A 136 24.33 -14.99 -14.86
CA SER A 136 25.52 -14.22 -15.20
C SER A 136 25.72 -12.99 -14.30
N TRP A 137 26.97 -12.66 -14.01
CA TRP A 137 27.34 -11.55 -13.13
C TRP A 137 26.74 -10.21 -13.61
N GLY A 138 26.03 -9.52 -12.73
CA GLY A 138 25.35 -8.25 -13.04
C GLY A 138 23.98 -8.43 -13.71
N ALA A 139 23.45 -9.65 -13.78
CA ALA A 139 22.12 -9.90 -14.31
C ALA A 139 21.03 -9.14 -13.54
N ARG A 140 20.05 -8.61 -14.29
CA ARG A 140 18.86 -7.99 -13.71
C ARG A 140 17.85 -9.09 -13.35
N PHE A 141 17.60 -9.27 -12.06
CA PHE A 141 16.70 -10.33 -11.59
C PHE A 141 15.21 -10.05 -11.79
N ASP A 142 14.83 -8.78 -11.91
CA ASP A 142 13.43 -8.35 -12.04
C ASP A 142 13.01 -8.12 -13.49
N GLN A 143 13.88 -8.46 -14.43
CA GLN A 143 13.68 -8.22 -15.85
C GLN A 143 14.11 -9.43 -16.68
N ALA A 144 13.35 -9.74 -17.74
CA ALA A 144 13.85 -10.66 -18.76
C ALA A 144 15.03 -10.01 -19.51
N SER A 145 16.13 -10.75 -19.68
CA SER A 145 17.35 -10.31 -20.37
C SER A 145 17.17 -10.15 -21.88
N ALA A 146 16.27 -10.91 -22.50
CA ALA A 146 15.92 -10.79 -23.91
C ALA A 146 14.43 -11.13 -24.19
N ARG A 147 13.96 -10.78 -25.39
CA ARG A 147 12.59 -11.10 -25.85
C ARG A 147 12.42 -12.62 -25.93
N GLY A 148 11.57 -13.18 -25.07
CA GLY A 148 11.32 -14.63 -24.97
C GLY A 148 12.10 -15.33 -23.84
N GLU A 149 13.05 -14.65 -23.19
CA GLU A 149 13.69 -15.16 -21.97
C GLU A 149 12.81 -14.88 -20.74
N ARG A 150 12.97 -15.71 -19.71
CA ARG A 150 12.16 -15.62 -18.49
C ARG A 150 12.77 -14.60 -17.55
N ASN A 151 11.91 -13.87 -16.86
CA ASN A 151 12.30 -13.05 -15.72
C ASN A 151 12.85 -13.97 -14.60
N PRO A 152 14.11 -13.78 -14.13
CA PRO A 152 14.71 -14.66 -13.12
C PRO A 152 13.90 -14.75 -11.81
N SER A 153 13.32 -13.64 -11.34
CA SER A 153 12.46 -13.63 -10.15
C SER A 153 11.18 -14.48 -10.32
N GLN A 154 10.60 -14.50 -11.53
CA GLN A 154 9.48 -15.38 -11.85
C GLN A 154 9.90 -16.84 -11.90
N GLN A 155 11.09 -17.11 -12.45
CA GLN A 155 11.63 -18.47 -12.56
C GLN A 155 11.84 -19.12 -11.18
N ILE A 156 12.42 -18.38 -10.23
CA ILE A 156 12.61 -18.91 -8.86
C ILE A 156 11.26 -19.11 -8.14
N ASP A 157 10.30 -18.21 -8.29
CA ASP A 157 8.93 -18.38 -7.75
C ASP A 157 8.25 -19.64 -8.29
N GLU A 158 8.37 -19.91 -9.59
CA GLU A 158 7.85 -21.14 -10.18
C GLU A 158 8.48 -22.37 -9.53
N TYR A 159 9.81 -22.39 -9.38
CA TYR A 159 10.50 -23.52 -8.75
C TYR A 159 9.97 -23.77 -7.34
N LEU A 160 9.76 -22.73 -6.55
CA LEU A 160 9.21 -22.85 -5.20
C LEU A 160 7.79 -23.41 -5.19
N ARG A 161 6.92 -22.89 -6.08
CA ARG A 161 5.54 -23.36 -6.18
C ARG A 161 5.44 -24.81 -6.62
N TYR A 162 6.17 -25.22 -7.64
CA TYR A 162 6.07 -26.57 -8.20
C TYR A 162 6.87 -27.61 -7.45
N SER A 163 7.97 -27.24 -6.80
CA SER A 163 8.72 -28.20 -5.97
C SER A 163 8.11 -28.40 -4.58
N GLU A 164 7.22 -27.49 -4.17
CA GLU A 164 6.74 -27.35 -2.79
C GLU A 164 7.83 -27.05 -1.75
N ILE A 165 9.07 -26.83 -2.20
CA ILE A 165 10.19 -26.42 -1.33
C ILE A 165 9.93 -24.99 -0.87
N ARG A 166 10.13 -24.75 0.43
CA ARG A 166 9.78 -23.47 1.06
C ARG A 166 10.71 -22.33 0.65
N TRP A 167 12.00 -22.59 0.51
CA TRP A 167 13.03 -21.56 0.37
C TRP A 167 13.75 -21.62 -0.97
N GLY A 168 14.05 -20.44 -1.52
CA GLY A 168 14.71 -20.28 -2.81
C GLY A 168 15.86 -19.28 -2.74
N ILE A 169 16.96 -19.56 -3.44
CA ILE A 169 18.07 -18.62 -3.62
C ILE A 169 18.19 -18.26 -5.09
N LEU A 170 18.25 -16.96 -5.40
CA LEU A 170 18.56 -16.46 -6.73
C LEU A 170 19.81 -15.60 -6.64
N THR A 171 20.84 -15.89 -7.44
CA THR A 171 22.10 -15.16 -7.38
C THR A 171 22.81 -15.03 -8.72
N ASP A 172 23.59 -13.98 -8.88
CA ASP A 172 24.55 -13.76 -9.98
C ASP A 172 26.00 -13.85 -9.46
N GLY A 173 26.18 -14.35 -8.23
CA GLY A 173 27.44 -14.35 -7.49
C GLY A 173 27.73 -13.06 -6.75
N ARG A 174 27.20 -11.91 -7.17
CA ARG A 174 27.33 -10.62 -6.46
C ARG A 174 26.19 -10.43 -5.48
N ILE A 175 24.96 -10.40 -6.00
CA ILE A 175 23.73 -10.23 -5.26
C ILE A 175 23.16 -11.62 -4.96
N TRP A 176 22.85 -11.87 -3.70
CA TRP A 176 22.21 -13.11 -3.25
C TRP A 176 20.83 -12.76 -2.73
N ARG A 177 19.78 -13.21 -3.42
CA ARG A 177 18.38 -13.05 -3.00
C ARG A 177 17.86 -14.33 -2.40
N LEU A 178 17.15 -14.21 -1.29
CA LEU A 178 16.41 -15.24 -0.60
C LEU A 178 14.91 -14.99 -0.82
N TYR A 179 14.19 -16.03 -1.21
CA TYR A 179 12.75 -16.04 -1.44
C TYR A 179 12.07 -17.10 -0.57
N GLU A 180 10.84 -16.81 -0.14
CA GLU A 180 9.96 -17.77 0.53
C GLU A 180 8.73 -18.05 -0.33
N ARG A 181 8.32 -19.32 -0.42
CA ARG A 181 7.28 -19.80 -1.35
C ARG A 181 5.93 -19.09 -1.23
N GLY A 182 5.52 -18.69 -0.02
CA GLY A 182 4.25 -18.04 0.24
C GLY A 182 4.18 -16.60 -0.28
N SER A 183 5.32 -15.91 -0.32
CA SER A 183 5.43 -14.50 -0.72
C SER A 183 6.19 -14.28 -2.04
N SER A 184 6.87 -15.30 -2.58
CA SER A 184 7.70 -15.18 -3.80
C SER A 184 6.94 -14.66 -5.03
N LYS A 185 5.64 -14.96 -5.12
CA LYS A 185 4.78 -14.48 -6.21
C LYS A 185 4.74 -12.95 -6.30
N ASP A 186 4.86 -12.26 -5.18
CA ASP A 186 4.79 -10.80 -5.08
C ASP A 186 6.18 -10.16 -5.22
N ASN A 187 7.19 -10.94 -5.68
CA ASN A 187 8.59 -10.58 -5.74
C ASN A 187 9.15 -10.08 -4.39
N VAL A 188 8.67 -10.66 -3.30
CA VAL A 188 9.14 -10.39 -1.94
C VAL A 188 10.40 -11.19 -1.65
N TYR A 189 11.49 -10.51 -1.26
CA TYR A 189 12.79 -11.15 -1.02
C TYR A 189 13.66 -10.43 0.00
N TYR A 190 14.68 -11.12 0.49
CA TYR A 190 15.81 -10.55 1.22
C TYR A 190 17.07 -10.66 0.38
N ALA A 191 17.87 -9.61 0.26
CA ALA A 191 19.03 -9.55 -0.62
C ALA A 191 20.28 -9.04 0.09
N VAL A 192 21.45 -9.49 -0.36
CA VAL A 192 22.76 -9.01 0.11
C VAL A 192 23.72 -8.87 -1.05
N ASP A 193 24.53 -7.80 -1.04
CA ASP A 193 25.68 -7.63 -1.95
C ASP A 193 26.91 -8.24 -1.26
N LEU A 194 27.23 -9.48 -1.63
CA LEU A 194 28.27 -10.27 -0.96
C LEU A 194 29.65 -9.58 -1.05
N PRO A 195 30.14 -9.13 -2.23
CA PRO A 195 31.40 -8.38 -2.31
C PRO A 195 31.46 -7.14 -1.38
N ALA A 196 30.35 -6.43 -1.23
CA ALA A 196 30.28 -5.28 -0.33
C ALA A 196 30.39 -5.66 1.16
N LEU A 197 30.00 -6.89 1.53
CA LEU A 197 30.13 -7.43 2.88
C LEU A 197 31.53 -7.97 3.18
N LEU A 198 32.25 -8.47 2.16
CA LEU A 198 33.61 -9.00 2.29
C LEU A 198 34.67 -7.92 2.47
N THR A 199 34.38 -6.68 2.06
CA THR A 199 35.33 -5.57 2.04
C THR A 199 35.11 -4.66 3.25
N PRO A 200 36.13 -4.37 4.08
CA PRO A 200 36.02 -3.38 5.15
C PRO A 200 35.71 -1.97 4.59
N ARG A 201 34.96 -1.15 5.33
CA ARG A 201 34.65 0.22 4.91
C ARG A 201 35.50 1.25 5.63
N GLY A 202 36.37 1.95 4.91
CA GLY A 202 37.22 2.98 5.51
C GLY A 202 38.04 2.41 6.69
N ASP A 203 37.96 3.06 7.85
CA ASP A 203 38.66 2.66 9.10
C ASP A 203 37.84 1.71 10.00
N GLU A 204 36.89 0.99 9.43
CA GLU A 204 36.00 0.08 10.17
C GLU A 204 36.77 -1.03 10.89
N ALA A 205 36.40 -1.28 12.14
CA ALA A 205 37.03 -2.31 12.96
C ALA A 205 36.64 -3.73 12.47
N PRO A 206 37.50 -4.76 12.64
CA PRO A 206 37.23 -6.12 12.15
C PRO A 206 35.92 -6.73 12.67
N ASN A 207 35.53 -6.41 13.91
CA ASN A 207 34.28 -6.87 14.53
C ASN A 207 33.03 -6.28 13.85
N GLU A 208 33.10 -5.06 13.33
CA GLU A 208 32.00 -4.44 12.58
C GLU A 208 31.83 -5.11 11.21
N THR A 209 32.94 -5.41 10.52
CA THR A 209 32.89 -6.18 9.25
C THR A 209 32.28 -7.57 9.46
N LEU A 210 32.70 -8.31 10.49
CA LEU A 210 32.11 -9.60 10.83
C LEU A 210 30.62 -9.48 11.14
N SER A 211 30.23 -8.48 11.94
CA SER A 211 28.83 -8.24 12.30
C SER A 211 27.93 -8.02 11.10
N ARG A 212 28.42 -7.35 10.04
CA ARG A 212 27.69 -7.26 8.77
C ARG A 212 27.66 -8.57 8.00
N PHE A 213 28.78 -9.28 7.95
CA PHE A 213 28.85 -10.56 7.25
C PHE A 213 27.88 -11.60 7.81
N LEU A 214 27.52 -11.51 9.11
CA LEU A 214 26.49 -12.37 9.71
C LEU A 214 25.12 -12.28 9.01
N TYR A 215 24.76 -11.13 8.42
CA TYR A 215 23.55 -10.99 7.61
C TYR A 215 23.54 -11.86 6.35
N PHE A 216 24.72 -12.19 5.82
CA PHE A 216 24.85 -13.22 4.78
C PHE A 216 24.98 -14.61 5.38
N TYR A 217 25.93 -14.80 6.30
CA TYR A 217 26.26 -16.12 6.81
C TYR A 217 25.09 -16.82 7.51
N LEU A 218 24.35 -16.13 8.38
CA LEU A 218 23.22 -16.73 9.11
C LEU A 218 22.01 -17.01 8.23
N PHE A 219 21.83 -16.25 7.15
CA PHE A 219 20.68 -16.38 6.26
C PHE A 219 20.92 -17.39 5.13
N PHE A 220 22.17 -17.55 4.70
CA PHE A 220 22.50 -18.38 3.54
C PHE A 220 23.25 -19.67 3.90
N ARG A 221 23.69 -19.92 5.14
CA ARG A 221 24.32 -21.21 5.50
C ARG A 221 23.34 -22.38 5.50
N ARG A 222 23.83 -23.61 5.30
CA ARG A 222 22.98 -24.82 5.25
C ARG A 222 22.00 -24.95 6.42
N GLN A 223 22.49 -24.69 7.64
CA GLN A 223 21.67 -24.80 8.86
C GLN A 223 20.53 -23.78 8.91
N ALA A 224 20.59 -22.69 8.13
CA ALA A 224 19.55 -21.68 8.11
C ALA A 224 18.21 -22.22 7.56
N PHE A 225 18.32 -23.17 6.64
CA PHE A 225 17.22 -23.81 5.91
C PHE A 225 16.69 -25.09 6.58
N ALA A 226 17.13 -25.40 7.80
CA ALA A 226 16.66 -26.60 8.49
C ALA A 226 15.12 -26.62 8.60
N PRO A 227 14.48 -27.80 8.46
CA PRO A 227 13.03 -27.90 8.44
C PRO A 227 12.40 -27.58 9.81
N GLY A 228 11.14 -27.14 9.80
CA GLY A 228 10.36 -26.80 11.00
C GLY A 228 10.92 -25.61 11.78
N ASP A 229 10.51 -25.48 13.04
CA ASP A 229 10.85 -24.33 13.92
C ASP A 229 12.34 -24.30 14.34
N ALA A 230 13.09 -25.36 13.98
CA ALA A 230 14.53 -25.44 14.19
C ALA A 230 15.33 -24.57 13.19
N GLY A 231 14.75 -24.26 12.02
CA GLY A 231 15.39 -23.43 10.99
C GLY A 231 15.47 -21.96 11.37
N TRP A 232 16.65 -21.36 11.22
CA TRP A 232 16.86 -19.93 11.46
C TRP A 232 15.90 -19.07 10.63
N LEU A 233 15.77 -19.36 9.33
CA LEU A 233 14.92 -18.57 8.43
C LEU A 233 13.44 -18.66 8.79
N ASN A 234 12.96 -19.85 9.18
CA ASN A 234 11.57 -20.05 9.62
C ASN A 234 11.27 -19.24 10.88
N ARG A 235 12.20 -19.24 11.84
CA ARG A 235 12.08 -18.46 13.07
C ARG A 235 12.07 -16.96 12.79
N VAL A 236 13.04 -16.47 12.01
CA VAL A 236 13.15 -15.03 11.69
C VAL A 236 11.93 -14.54 10.91
N LEU A 237 11.40 -15.35 9.99
CA LEU A 237 10.16 -15.04 9.28
C LEU A 237 8.96 -14.96 10.24
N GLN A 238 8.77 -15.98 11.08
CA GLN A 238 7.67 -16.00 12.03
C GLN A 238 7.74 -14.83 13.02
N GLU A 239 8.92 -14.57 13.60
CA GLU A 239 9.10 -13.46 14.54
C GLU A 239 8.90 -12.09 13.87
N SER A 240 9.23 -11.96 12.58
CA SER A 240 8.94 -10.76 11.79
C SER A 240 7.44 -10.56 11.58
N VAL A 241 6.70 -11.62 11.22
CA VAL A 241 5.24 -11.59 11.06
C VAL A 241 4.57 -11.24 12.40
N ASP A 242 4.93 -11.93 13.48
CA ASP A 242 4.41 -11.66 14.83
C ASP A 242 4.71 -10.23 15.29
N TYR A 243 5.86 -9.67 14.88
CA TYR A 243 6.19 -8.28 15.17
C TYR A 243 5.28 -7.31 14.42
N ALA A 244 5.09 -7.52 13.12
CA ALA A 244 4.23 -6.67 12.29
C ALA A 244 2.76 -6.70 12.76
N GLU A 245 2.24 -7.88 13.13
CA GLU A 245 0.89 -8.03 13.71
C GLU A 245 0.76 -7.25 15.03
N ARG A 246 1.68 -7.46 15.98
CA ARG A 246 1.68 -6.73 17.27
C ARG A 246 1.90 -5.23 17.11
N LEU A 247 2.61 -4.80 16.07
CA LEU A 247 2.78 -3.38 15.75
C LEU A 247 1.47 -2.80 15.21
N SER A 248 0.79 -3.53 14.32
CA SER A 248 -0.51 -3.14 13.76
C SER A 248 -1.58 -2.99 14.86
N ASP A 249 -1.70 -3.98 15.76
CA ASP A 249 -2.67 -3.94 16.86
C ASP A 249 -2.43 -2.74 17.78
N ARG A 250 -1.17 -2.46 18.12
CA ARG A 250 -0.83 -1.29 18.95
C ARG A 250 -1.08 0.02 18.21
N LEU A 251 -0.78 0.06 16.92
CA LEU A 251 -0.97 1.25 16.11
C LEU A 251 -2.45 1.63 16.00
N GLU A 252 -3.36 0.65 15.98
CA GLU A 252 -4.80 0.90 16.02
C GLU A 252 -5.19 1.80 17.21
N ASP A 253 -4.81 1.42 18.44
CA ASP A 253 -5.07 2.23 19.65
C ASP A 253 -4.42 3.61 19.60
N GLU A 254 -3.17 3.68 19.11
CA GLU A 254 -2.41 4.92 18.99
C GLU A 254 -3.04 5.89 17.97
N VAL A 255 -3.65 5.37 16.90
CA VAL A 255 -4.34 6.16 15.88
C VAL A 255 -5.61 6.81 16.44
N TYR A 256 -6.43 6.08 17.22
CA TYR A 256 -7.63 6.66 17.86
C TYR A 256 -7.24 7.83 18.79
N GLU A 257 -6.23 7.62 19.63
CA GLU A 257 -5.75 8.62 20.58
C GLU A 257 -5.05 9.80 19.88
N ALA A 258 -4.36 9.57 18.77
CA ALA A 258 -3.79 10.63 17.93
C ALA A 258 -4.90 11.50 17.32
N LEU A 259 -5.98 10.89 16.83
CA LEU A 259 -7.13 11.59 16.26
C LEU A 259 -7.84 12.47 17.30
N GLU A 260 -8.09 11.94 18.50
CA GLU A 260 -8.63 12.74 19.61
C GLU A 260 -7.73 13.91 19.98
N SER A 261 -6.41 13.68 20.01
CA SER A 261 -5.43 14.73 20.29
C SER A 261 -5.47 15.82 19.23
N ILE A 262 -5.49 15.46 17.95
CA ILE A 262 -5.63 16.40 16.83
C ILE A 262 -6.91 17.24 16.97
N ALA A 263 -8.05 16.58 17.17
CA ALA A 263 -9.35 17.24 17.31
C ALA A 263 -9.38 18.21 18.51
N GLN A 264 -8.84 17.79 19.65
CA GLN A 264 -8.70 18.64 20.83
C GLN A 264 -7.81 19.85 20.54
N GLY A 265 -6.74 19.67 19.77
CA GLY A 265 -5.82 20.73 19.40
C GLY A 265 -6.44 21.77 18.48
N PHE A 266 -7.34 21.38 17.56
CA PHE A 266 -8.12 22.35 16.78
C PHE A 266 -9.03 23.20 17.67
N LEU A 267 -9.75 22.58 18.62
CA LEU A 267 -10.64 23.30 19.54
C LEU A 267 -9.89 24.25 20.47
N ASN A 268 -8.76 23.80 21.02
CA ASN A 268 -8.07 24.54 22.08
C ASN A 268 -7.08 25.58 21.56
N TYR A 269 -6.70 25.53 20.28
CA TYR A 269 -5.86 26.55 19.68
C TYR A 269 -6.65 27.86 19.51
N ARG A 270 -6.35 28.85 20.34
CA ARG A 270 -7.20 30.04 20.54
C ARG A 270 -7.42 30.85 19.27
N ARG A 271 -6.44 30.84 18.36
CA ARG A 271 -6.52 31.59 17.09
C ARG A 271 -7.53 31.01 16.11
N ASN A 272 -7.93 29.74 16.26
CA ASN A 272 -8.98 29.15 15.41
C ASN A 272 -10.38 29.71 15.72
N ARG A 273 -10.61 30.21 16.94
CA ARG A 273 -11.89 30.79 17.38
C ARG A 273 -13.10 29.86 17.18
N LEU A 274 -12.90 28.56 17.40
CA LEU A 274 -13.94 27.54 17.25
C LEU A 274 -14.78 27.40 18.52
N THR A 275 -16.05 27.03 18.36
CA THR A 275 -16.96 26.71 19.46
C THR A 275 -17.21 25.21 19.56
N PRO A 276 -17.34 24.65 20.77
CA PRO A 276 -17.56 23.22 20.97
C PRO A 276 -19.04 22.79 20.76
N ASP A 277 -19.67 23.24 19.68
CA ASP A 277 -21.05 22.83 19.33
C ASP A 277 -21.07 21.60 18.41
N PRO A 278 -22.19 20.84 18.33
CA PRO A 278 -22.25 19.60 17.56
C PRO A 278 -21.90 19.74 16.07
N ALA A 279 -22.24 20.86 15.42
CA ALA A 279 -21.93 21.05 14.00
C ALA A 279 -20.42 21.29 13.81
N THR A 280 -19.82 22.12 14.67
CA THR A 280 -18.37 22.33 14.67
C THR A 280 -17.60 21.05 14.98
N LEU A 281 -18.07 20.21 15.92
CA LEU A 281 -17.44 18.93 16.23
C LEU A 281 -17.43 17.96 15.03
N THR A 282 -18.51 17.92 14.24
CA THR A 282 -18.54 17.14 12.99
C THR A 282 -17.47 17.63 12.01
N VAL A 283 -17.39 18.94 11.77
CA VAL A 283 -16.38 19.52 10.86
C VAL A 283 -14.96 19.25 11.35
N ILE A 284 -14.72 19.38 12.67
CA ILE A 284 -13.42 19.07 13.27
C ILE A 284 -13.09 17.59 13.10
N TYR A 285 -14.06 16.70 13.28
CA TYR A 285 -13.84 15.26 13.12
C TYR A 285 -13.40 14.90 11.72
N GLU A 286 -14.17 15.32 10.72
CA GLU A 286 -13.90 15.09 9.29
C GLU A 286 -12.50 15.59 8.92
N ASN A 287 -12.15 16.81 9.32
CA ASN A 287 -10.84 17.38 9.01
C ASN A 287 -9.70 16.76 9.83
N SER A 288 -9.97 16.26 11.04
CA SER A 288 -8.97 15.51 11.81
C SER A 288 -8.64 14.17 11.13
N LEU A 289 -9.63 13.51 10.53
CA LEU A 289 -9.41 12.31 9.71
C LEU A 289 -8.57 12.62 8.48
N ILE A 290 -8.88 13.68 7.74
CA ILE A 290 -8.07 14.08 6.57
C ILE A 290 -6.62 14.40 6.97
N LEU A 291 -6.41 15.12 8.08
CA LEU A 291 -5.06 15.40 8.56
C LEU A 291 -4.32 14.11 8.97
N LEU A 292 -5.01 13.20 9.66
CA LEU A 292 -4.47 11.89 10.01
C LEU A 292 -4.06 11.11 8.74
N TYR A 293 -4.88 11.12 7.70
CA TYR A 293 -4.61 10.45 6.43
C TYR A 293 -3.39 11.05 5.72
N ARG A 294 -3.26 12.39 5.70
CA ARG A 294 -2.06 13.07 5.18
C ARG A 294 -0.80 12.61 5.91
N LEU A 295 -0.83 12.55 7.24
CA LEU A 295 0.31 12.12 8.04
C LEU A 295 0.70 10.66 7.76
N LEU A 296 -0.27 9.76 7.75
CA LEU A 296 -0.05 8.34 7.53
C LEU A 296 0.43 8.05 6.09
N PHE A 297 -0.12 8.77 5.10
CA PHE A 297 0.38 8.72 3.72
C PHE A 297 1.86 9.07 3.64
N ILE A 298 2.27 10.18 4.29
CA ILE A 298 3.66 10.62 4.27
C ILE A 298 4.56 9.64 5.00
N LEU A 299 4.13 9.09 6.14
CA LEU A 299 4.90 8.07 6.86
C LEU A 299 5.19 6.85 5.98
N TYR A 300 4.21 6.43 5.18
CA TYR A 300 4.34 5.32 4.24
C TYR A 300 5.18 5.67 3.01
N ALA A 301 5.04 6.89 2.48
CA ALA A 301 5.80 7.36 1.34
C ALA A 301 7.28 7.60 1.69
N GLU A 302 7.57 8.13 2.88
CA GLU A 302 8.92 8.27 3.41
C GLU A 302 9.55 6.90 3.72
N SER A 303 8.78 5.96 4.29
CA SER A 303 9.32 4.61 4.60
C SER A 303 9.66 3.82 3.33
N ARG A 304 8.96 4.03 2.22
CA ARG A 304 9.23 3.38 0.92
C ARG A 304 10.19 4.16 0.02
N ASP A 305 10.77 5.25 0.52
CA ASP A 305 11.66 6.12 -0.26
C ASP A 305 11.02 6.64 -1.58
N VAL A 306 9.69 6.75 -1.57
CA VAL A 306 8.91 7.41 -2.62
C VAL A 306 9.16 8.92 -2.52
N LEU A 307 9.06 9.44 -1.30
CA LEU A 307 9.60 10.75 -0.98
C LEU A 307 11.11 10.61 -0.75
N PRO A 308 11.93 11.58 -1.15
CA PRO A 308 13.37 11.42 -1.38
C PRO A 308 14.19 11.39 -0.07
N MET A 309 13.85 10.45 0.80
CA MET A 309 14.48 10.24 2.09
C MET A 309 15.90 9.73 1.93
N SER A 310 16.26 8.99 0.89
CA SER A 310 17.63 8.50 0.67
C SER A 310 18.44 9.44 -0.23
N SER A 311 17.83 10.00 -1.27
CA SER A 311 18.51 10.79 -2.30
C SER A 311 18.72 12.26 -1.95
N ASN A 312 17.86 12.85 -1.10
CA ASN A 312 17.92 14.28 -0.80
C ASN A 312 18.09 14.55 0.70
N GLU A 313 19.29 14.98 1.10
CA GLU A 313 19.60 15.29 2.50
C GLU A 313 18.85 16.52 3.03
N ALA A 314 18.58 17.53 2.18
CA ALA A 314 17.88 18.74 2.58
C ALA A 314 16.41 18.45 2.91
N TYR A 315 15.72 17.69 2.04
CA TYR A 315 14.36 17.21 2.30
C TYR A 315 14.32 16.51 3.65
N ARG A 316 15.20 15.54 3.81
CA ARG A 316 15.22 14.71 4.99
C ARG A 316 15.53 15.48 6.29
N SER A 317 16.40 16.48 6.23
CA SER A 317 16.83 17.21 7.43
C SER A 317 15.85 18.33 7.80
N TYR A 318 15.12 18.89 6.84
CA TYR A 318 14.33 20.11 7.04
C TYR A 318 12.91 20.07 6.48
N GLY A 319 12.69 19.35 5.36
CA GLY A 319 11.41 19.32 4.65
C GLY A 319 10.53 18.11 4.97
N SER A 320 11.02 17.09 5.68
CA SER A 320 10.35 15.80 5.88
C SER A 320 9.52 15.73 7.15
N LEU A 321 8.50 14.88 7.17
CA LEU A 321 7.80 14.50 8.40
C LEU A 321 8.76 13.81 9.38
N TYR A 322 9.78 13.12 8.87
CA TYR A 322 10.89 12.64 9.68
C TYR A 322 11.57 13.73 10.52
N ALA A 323 11.86 14.89 9.93
CA ALA A 323 12.42 16.02 10.67
C ALA A 323 11.43 16.55 11.72
N VAL A 324 10.16 16.70 11.34
CA VAL A 324 9.09 17.18 12.24
C VAL A 324 8.92 16.26 13.46
N LYS A 325 8.93 14.93 13.27
CA LYS A 325 8.79 13.99 14.40
C LYS A 325 10.01 13.96 15.32
N LEU A 326 11.22 14.22 14.80
CA LEU A 326 12.41 14.38 15.63
C LEU A 326 12.33 15.64 16.50
N GLU A 327 11.87 16.76 15.93
CA GLU A 327 11.64 17.99 16.71
C GLU A 327 10.53 17.77 17.77
N ALA A 328 9.43 17.10 17.41
CA ALA A 328 8.37 16.73 18.35
C ALA A 328 8.91 15.89 19.51
N ARG A 329 9.81 14.92 19.24
CA ARG A 329 10.47 14.12 20.27
C ARG A 329 11.36 14.97 21.19
N ASP A 330 12.15 15.88 20.65
CA ASP A 330 13.02 16.73 21.46
C ASP A 330 12.21 17.69 22.36
N LEU A 331 11.04 18.17 21.88
CA LEU A 331 10.05 18.91 22.67
C LEU A 331 9.38 18.06 23.76
N LEU A 332 9.26 16.75 23.56
CA LEU A 332 8.77 15.80 24.57
C LEU A 332 9.78 15.54 25.66
N GLU A 333 11.04 15.34 25.28
CA GLU A 333 12.14 15.02 26.18
C GLU A 333 12.71 16.25 26.90
N GLY A 334 12.18 17.45 26.63
CA GLY A 334 12.62 18.71 27.24
C GLY A 334 14.05 19.09 26.85
N ARG A 335 14.51 18.60 25.69
CA ARG A 335 15.88 18.83 25.19
C ARG A 335 16.05 20.20 24.54
N THR A 336 14.96 20.92 24.31
CA THR A 336 14.97 22.27 23.77
C THR A 336 14.84 23.31 24.89
N GLN A 337 15.53 24.45 24.75
CA GLN A 337 15.39 25.59 25.68
C GLN A 337 14.01 26.28 25.56
N PHE A 338 13.29 26.02 24.47
CA PHE A 338 11.95 26.52 24.22
C PHE A 338 10.91 25.60 24.88
N ARG A 339 10.41 25.99 26.06
CA ARG A 339 9.25 25.33 26.65
C ARG A 339 8.04 25.42 25.71
N ARG A 340 7.27 24.33 25.63
CA ARG A 340 5.98 24.30 24.91
C ARG A 340 5.13 25.50 25.35
N ARG A 341 4.90 26.44 24.43
CA ARG A 341 3.85 27.44 24.61
C ARG A 341 2.55 26.77 24.21
N GLU A 342 1.53 26.82 25.07
CA GLU A 342 0.20 26.25 24.79
C GLU A 342 -0.45 26.81 23.51
N ASP A 343 0.01 27.97 23.03
CA ASP A 343 -0.53 28.70 21.89
C ASP A 343 0.48 28.80 20.72
N SER A 344 1.39 27.82 20.61
CA SER A 344 2.29 27.64 19.46
C SER A 344 1.70 26.63 18.48
N ALA A 345 1.96 26.80 17.18
CA ALA A 345 1.57 25.88 16.11
C ALA A 345 2.71 25.70 15.09
N THR A 346 3.96 25.78 15.55
CA THR A 346 5.14 25.78 14.67
C THR A 346 5.25 24.48 13.88
N LEU A 347 4.99 23.33 14.53
CA LEU A 347 5.03 22.05 13.83
C LEU A 347 3.90 21.93 12.80
N TYR A 348 2.73 22.52 13.07
CA TYR A 348 1.66 22.54 12.08
C TYR A 348 2.04 23.36 10.84
N GLU A 349 2.70 24.52 11.00
CA GLU A 349 3.17 25.30 9.84
C GLU A 349 4.23 24.55 9.02
N GLN A 350 5.12 23.79 9.67
CA GLN A 350 6.07 22.91 8.98
C GLN A 350 5.34 21.81 8.20
N LEU A 351 4.32 21.18 8.81
CA LEU A 351 3.47 20.22 8.11
C LEU A 351 2.72 20.84 6.93
N SER A 352 2.17 22.04 7.08
CA SER A 352 1.50 22.76 5.98
C SER A 352 2.46 23.04 4.82
N ALA A 353 3.71 23.43 5.10
CA ALA A 353 4.74 23.60 4.08
C ALA A 353 5.07 22.28 3.37
N LEU A 354 5.19 21.18 4.10
CA LEU A 354 5.38 19.85 3.54
C LEU A 354 4.19 19.41 2.68
N PHE A 355 2.95 19.63 3.13
CA PHE A 355 1.75 19.30 2.35
C PHE A 355 1.73 20.07 1.03
N LEU A 356 2.08 21.36 1.05
CA LEU A 356 2.18 22.17 -0.16
C LEU A 356 3.31 21.66 -1.09
N ALA A 357 4.46 21.28 -0.54
CA ALA A 357 5.58 20.74 -1.31
C ALA A 357 5.21 19.40 -1.98
N ILE A 358 4.40 18.56 -1.33
CA ILE A 358 3.89 17.31 -1.91
C ILE A 358 2.86 17.60 -2.99
N ASP A 359 1.90 18.49 -2.73
CA ASP A 359 0.80 18.83 -3.65
C ASP A 359 1.31 19.50 -4.94
N SER A 360 2.17 20.51 -4.79
CA SER A 360 2.66 21.34 -5.89
C SER A 360 4.04 20.95 -6.41
N GLY A 361 4.74 20.05 -5.72
CA GLY A 361 6.14 19.69 -6.00
C GLY A 361 7.12 20.70 -5.42
N ASP A 362 8.34 20.26 -5.15
CA ASP A 362 9.44 21.13 -4.72
C ASP A 362 10.78 20.65 -5.30
N PRO A 363 11.32 21.36 -6.31
CA PRO A 363 12.60 21.02 -6.92
C PRO A 363 13.79 21.07 -5.95
N ASN A 364 13.73 21.87 -4.88
CA ASN A 364 14.82 21.93 -3.90
C ASN A 364 14.91 20.64 -3.08
N TYR A 365 13.77 19.99 -2.90
CA TYR A 365 13.64 18.73 -2.18
C TYR A 365 13.59 17.52 -3.10
N ASP A 366 13.67 17.69 -4.43
CA ASP A 366 13.50 16.61 -5.40
C ASP A 366 12.12 15.90 -5.24
N ILE A 367 11.12 16.67 -4.80
CA ILE A 367 9.75 16.18 -4.66
C ILE A 367 9.05 16.43 -5.99
N SER A 368 8.77 15.34 -6.70
CA SER A 368 7.81 15.38 -7.79
C SER A 368 6.42 15.71 -7.24
N PRO A 369 5.63 16.55 -7.92
CA PRO A 369 4.29 16.87 -7.45
C PRO A 369 3.43 15.60 -7.44
N TYR A 370 2.87 15.27 -6.28
CA TYR A 370 1.92 14.18 -6.08
C TYR A 370 0.51 14.78 -6.09
N ASN A 371 -0.03 15.01 -7.29
CA ASN A 371 -1.34 15.64 -7.44
C ASN A 371 -2.46 14.66 -7.05
N GLY A 372 -3.23 15.00 -6.02
CA GLY A 372 -4.43 14.30 -5.59
C GLY A 372 -5.14 15.17 -4.54
N ARG A 373 -6.48 15.26 -4.61
CA ARG A 373 -7.27 16.18 -3.77
C ARG A 373 -6.94 16.09 -2.27
N LEU A 374 -6.40 14.97 -1.78
CA LEU A 374 -5.95 14.76 -0.41
C LEU A 374 -5.10 15.90 0.16
N PHE A 375 -4.11 16.41 -0.57
CA PHE A 375 -3.21 17.48 -0.11
C PHE A 375 -3.66 18.89 -0.53
N SER A 376 -4.74 19.01 -1.29
CA SER A 376 -5.27 20.28 -1.76
C SER A 376 -5.85 21.11 -0.61
N ASP A 377 -5.40 22.35 -0.51
CA ASP A 377 -5.96 23.35 0.40
C ASP A 377 -7.27 23.96 -0.13
N GLU A 378 -7.52 23.87 -1.44
CA GLU A 378 -8.79 24.28 -2.06
C GLU A 378 -9.91 23.31 -1.68
N GLU A 379 -9.60 22.00 -1.63
CA GLU A 379 -10.54 20.97 -1.22
C GLU A 379 -10.84 21.01 0.28
N TYR A 380 -9.80 21.26 1.08
CA TYR A 380 -9.86 21.22 2.54
C TYR A 380 -9.56 22.59 3.18
N PRO A 381 -10.40 23.62 2.93
CA PRO A 381 -10.13 25.00 3.38
C PRO A 381 -10.12 25.16 4.90
N PHE A 382 -10.70 24.21 5.64
CA PHE A 382 -10.60 24.20 7.09
C PHE A 382 -9.15 23.95 7.55
N LEU A 383 -8.42 23.05 6.90
CA LEU A 383 -7.02 22.71 7.25
C LEU A 383 -6.04 23.83 6.89
N SER A 384 -6.33 24.61 5.85
CA SER A 384 -5.53 25.78 5.47
C SER A 384 -5.78 26.98 6.40
N ARG A 385 -7.00 27.13 6.95
CA ARG A 385 -7.37 28.22 7.87
C ARG A 385 -7.07 27.93 9.34
N CYS A 386 -7.27 26.70 9.79
CA CYS A 386 -7.12 26.32 11.19
C CYS A 386 -5.76 25.67 11.44
N ARG A 387 -5.35 25.60 12.72
CA ARG A 387 -4.11 24.96 13.17
C ARG A 387 -4.34 24.04 14.36
N VAL A 388 -3.58 22.96 14.44
CA VAL A 388 -3.48 22.15 15.67
C VAL A 388 -2.35 22.73 16.51
N GLY A 389 -2.64 23.14 17.75
CA GLY A 389 -1.61 23.65 18.65
C GLY A 389 -0.58 22.56 19.00
N ASP A 390 0.70 22.94 19.12
CA ASP A 390 1.83 22.04 19.37
C ASP A 390 1.65 21.23 20.68
N ALA A 391 0.91 21.76 21.66
CA ALA A 391 0.56 21.05 22.89
C ALA A 391 -0.18 19.73 22.63
N TYR A 392 -0.89 19.62 21.50
CA TYR A 392 -1.69 18.46 21.10
C TYR A 392 -1.15 17.77 19.84
N LEU A 393 -0.53 18.51 18.92
CA LEU A 393 0.11 17.93 17.73
C LEU A 393 1.33 17.09 18.11
N VAL A 394 2.16 17.54 19.06
CA VAL A 394 3.35 16.79 19.50
C VAL A 394 2.97 15.42 20.09
N PRO A 395 2.01 15.30 21.04
CA PRO A 395 1.51 14.00 21.47
C PRO A 395 0.93 13.15 20.33
N ALA A 396 0.20 13.74 19.38
CA ALA A 396 -0.35 12.99 18.24
C ALA A 396 0.77 12.39 17.37
N LEU A 397 1.77 13.20 17.00
CA LEU A 397 2.94 12.75 16.25
C LEU A 397 3.73 11.69 17.02
N LYS A 398 3.82 11.79 18.35
CA LYS A 398 4.46 10.76 19.17
C LYS A 398 3.80 9.39 18.97
N ARG A 399 2.48 9.35 19.09
CA ARG A 399 1.66 8.13 19.01
C ARG A 399 1.79 7.44 17.66
N LEU A 400 1.74 8.22 16.59
CA LEU A 400 1.90 7.70 15.23
C LEU A 400 3.35 7.29 14.93
N SER A 401 4.34 7.96 15.51
CA SER A 401 5.74 7.80 15.09
C SER A 401 6.56 6.88 15.99
N PHE A 402 6.14 6.61 17.22
CA PHE A 402 6.97 5.93 18.20
C PHE A 402 6.20 4.95 19.08
N VAL A 403 6.85 3.83 19.38
CA VAL A 403 6.37 2.80 20.31
C VAL A 403 7.31 2.72 21.51
N GLU A 404 6.74 2.57 22.70
CA GLU A 404 7.50 2.43 23.95
C GLU A 404 7.97 0.98 24.15
N ARG A 405 9.29 0.77 24.24
CA ARG A 405 9.86 -0.54 24.57
C ARG A 405 10.20 -0.64 26.05
N GLN A 406 9.60 -1.64 26.71
CA GLN A 406 10.05 -2.08 28.04
C GLN A 406 11.31 -2.93 27.87
N THR A 407 12.46 -2.41 28.28
CA THR A 407 13.72 -3.16 28.28
C THR A 407 13.75 -4.16 29.44
N ARG A 408 13.92 -5.46 29.15
CA ARG A 408 14.00 -6.53 30.16
C ARG A 408 15.22 -6.43 31.09
N THR A 409 16.17 -5.56 30.78
CA THR A 409 17.42 -5.30 31.53
C THR A 409 17.44 -3.93 32.22
N ALA A 410 16.27 -3.39 32.58
CA ALA A 410 16.16 -2.17 33.37
C ALA A 410 16.71 -2.40 34.80
N THR A 411 18.01 -2.26 34.96
CA THR A 411 18.66 -2.00 36.24
C THR A 411 18.24 -0.62 36.71
N ARG A 412 17.34 -0.57 37.69
CA ARG A 412 17.02 0.54 38.63
C ARG A 412 16.67 1.94 38.10
N GLU A 413 16.85 2.27 36.83
CA GLU A 413 16.36 3.49 36.19
C GLU A 413 15.43 3.11 35.03
N GLY A 414 14.13 3.12 35.27
CA GLY A 414 13.09 2.75 34.31
C GLY A 414 12.90 3.73 33.15
N LYS A 415 13.93 3.97 32.34
CA LYS A 415 13.79 4.71 31.08
C LYS A 415 13.30 3.76 29.98
N SER A 416 12.00 3.84 29.69
CA SER A 416 11.42 3.34 28.44
C SER A 416 12.13 4.01 27.26
N ARG A 417 12.58 3.24 26.27
CA ARG A 417 13.17 3.80 25.04
C ARG A 417 12.05 3.92 24.00
N LEU A 418 11.90 5.12 23.44
CA LEU A 418 11.02 5.35 22.30
C LEU A 418 11.71 4.81 21.04
N GLU A 419 11.06 3.88 20.36
CA GLU A 419 11.51 3.30 19.10
C GLU A 419 10.59 3.76 17.98
N MET A 420 11.15 4.01 16.81
CA MET A 420 10.41 4.58 15.69
C MET A 420 9.62 3.48 14.97
N VAL A 421 8.38 3.80 14.59
CA VAL A 421 7.54 2.91 13.78
C VAL A 421 8.01 2.95 12.32
N ASP A 422 8.23 1.78 11.74
CA ASP A 422 8.44 1.63 10.30
C ASP A 422 7.11 1.25 9.62
N TYR A 423 6.61 2.14 8.78
CA TYR A 423 5.36 1.96 8.04
C TYR A 423 5.55 1.12 6.76
N ARG A 424 6.79 0.71 6.44
CA ARG A 424 7.05 -0.19 5.32
C ARG A 424 6.43 -1.58 5.55
N ASP A 425 6.53 -2.07 6.77
CA ASP A 425 6.09 -3.42 7.17
C ASP A 425 4.57 -3.53 7.41
N LEU A 426 3.82 -2.42 7.34
CA LEU A 426 2.39 -2.39 7.59
C LEU A 426 1.60 -2.65 6.31
N ASP A 427 0.66 -3.59 6.37
CA ASP A 427 -0.26 -3.87 5.27
C ASP A 427 -1.28 -2.73 5.11
N VAL A 428 -1.45 -2.25 3.87
CA VAL A 428 -2.40 -1.18 3.54
C VAL A 428 -3.83 -1.60 3.87
N ARG A 429 -4.16 -2.89 3.76
CA ARG A 429 -5.47 -3.45 4.10
C ARG A 429 -5.74 -3.35 5.61
N HIS A 430 -4.75 -3.72 6.44
CA HIS A 430 -4.86 -3.57 7.89
C HIS A 430 -5.11 -2.11 8.31
N LEU A 431 -4.43 -1.15 7.68
CA LEU A 431 -4.73 0.27 7.90
C LEU A 431 -6.17 0.62 7.46
N GLY A 432 -6.60 0.15 6.28
CA GLY A 432 -7.97 0.28 5.79
C GLY A 432 -9.02 -0.11 6.83
N ALA A 433 -8.80 -1.22 7.55
CA ALA A 433 -9.72 -1.71 8.56
C ALA A 433 -9.79 -0.80 9.81
N ILE A 434 -8.66 -0.23 10.23
CA ILE A 434 -8.62 0.75 11.34
C ILE A 434 -9.46 1.98 10.98
N TYR A 435 -9.31 2.47 9.75
CA TYR A 435 -10.03 3.66 9.29
C TYR A 435 -11.52 3.42 9.10
N GLU A 436 -11.92 2.25 8.61
CA GLU A 436 -13.33 1.90 8.47
C GLU A 436 -14.04 1.92 9.83
N LYS A 437 -13.40 1.37 10.87
CA LYS A 437 -13.90 1.45 12.24
C LYS A 437 -14.01 2.91 12.70
N LEU A 438 -13.03 3.77 12.37
CA LEU A 438 -13.08 5.19 12.69
C LEU A 438 -14.33 5.87 12.12
N LEU A 439 -14.83 5.48 10.95
CA LEU A 439 -16.02 6.10 10.35
C LEU A 439 -17.30 5.91 11.18
N GLU A 440 -17.34 4.94 12.10
CA GLU A 440 -18.49 4.70 12.98
C GLU A 440 -18.54 5.63 14.21
N TYR A 441 -17.45 6.36 14.48
CA TYR A 441 -17.33 7.24 15.63
C TYR A 441 -17.78 8.67 15.33
N ARG A 442 -18.08 9.40 16.40
CA ARG A 442 -18.27 10.84 16.41
C ARG A 442 -17.51 11.46 17.58
N LEU A 443 -17.14 12.73 17.46
CA LEU A 443 -16.57 13.48 18.56
C LEU A 443 -17.64 13.94 19.54
N ASP A 444 -17.31 13.86 20.82
CA ASP A 444 -18.07 14.46 21.91
C ASP A 444 -17.10 15.03 22.95
N ILE A 445 -17.60 15.87 23.86
CA ILE A 445 -16.81 16.52 24.89
C ILE A 445 -17.27 16.05 26.26
N ALA A 446 -16.33 15.57 27.06
CA ALA A 446 -16.60 15.09 28.41
C ALA A 446 -17.10 16.23 29.31
N ALA A 447 -18.39 16.22 29.66
CA ALA A 447 -18.96 17.22 30.57
C ALA A 447 -18.43 17.09 32.01
N ALA A 448 -18.01 15.89 32.41
CA ALA A 448 -17.41 15.55 33.69
C ALA A 448 -16.31 14.49 33.46
N PRO A 449 -15.45 14.18 34.45
CA PRO A 449 -14.51 13.07 34.33
C PRO A 449 -15.24 11.76 33.98
N LEU A 450 -14.75 11.03 32.97
CA LEU A 450 -15.35 9.79 32.48
C LEU A 450 -14.46 8.60 32.79
N ALA A 451 -15.08 7.48 33.14
CA ALA A 451 -14.47 6.16 33.24
C ALA A 451 -15.01 5.27 32.11
N LEU A 452 -14.22 4.26 31.70
CA LEU A 452 -14.63 3.29 30.68
C LEU A 452 -15.20 2.04 31.38
N LYS A 453 -16.47 1.72 31.13
CA LYS A 453 -17.12 0.49 31.65
C LYS A 453 -17.76 -0.28 30.51
N ASN A 454 -17.33 -1.53 30.30
CA ASN A 454 -17.79 -2.39 29.20
C ASN A 454 -17.71 -1.71 27.82
N GLY A 455 -16.62 -0.97 27.55
CA GLY A 455 -16.42 -0.26 26.29
C GLY A 455 -17.25 1.01 26.10
N VAL A 456 -17.95 1.49 27.14
CA VAL A 456 -18.76 2.71 27.09
C VAL A 456 -18.25 3.73 28.11
N TYR A 457 -18.10 4.98 27.66
CA TYR A 457 -17.76 6.09 28.53
C TYR A 457 -18.94 6.48 29.41
N VAL A 458 -18.72 6.51 30.73
CA VAL A 458 -19.70 6.89 31.74
C VAL A 458 -19.07 7.85 32.75
N PRO A 459 -19.84 8.75 33.41
CA PRO A 459 -19.30 9.58 34.48
C PRO A 459 -18.60 8.76 35.56
N ALA A 460 -17.36 9.14 35.90
CA ALA A 460 -16.54 8.42 36.86
C ALA A 460 -17.09 8.57 38.28
N ALA A 461 -17.30 7.44 38.97
CA ALA A 461 -17.67 7.39 40.38
C ALA A 461 -16.42 7.42 41.28
N ALA A 462 -16.61 7.61 42.58
CA ALA A 462 -15.52 7.57 43.55
C ALA A 462 -14.83 6.19 43.53
N GLY A 463 -13.54 6.16 43.21
CA GLY A 463 -12.73 4.94 43.08
C GLY A 463 -12.59 4.41 41.65
N ASP A 464 -13.31 4.96 40.68
CA ASP A 464 -13.10 4.61 39.26
C ASP A 464 -11.79 5.21 38.74
N SER A 465 -11.13 4.50 37.82
CA SER A 465 -10.03 5.06 37.04
C SER A 465 -10.58 6.02 35.99
N VAL A 466 -10.24 7.31 36.09
CA VAL A 466 -10.63 8.32 35.11
C VAL A 466 -9.81 8.14 33.84
N VAL A 467 -10.51 7.92 32.72
CA VAL A 467 -9.90 7.75 31.39
C VAL A 467 -9.91 9.06 30.60
N LYS A 468 -10.99 9.86 30.73
CA LYS A 468 -11.09 11.18 30.09
C LYS A 468 -11.44 12.25 31.12
N ALA A 469 -10.70 13.36 31.11
CA ALA A 469 -10.95 14.49 32.01
C ALA A 469 -12.12 15.35 31.52
N ALA A 470 -12.68 16.18 32.40
CA ALA A 470 -13.69 17.16 31.99
C ALA A 470 -13.13 18.11 30.92
N LYS A 471 -13.96 18.45 29.93
CA LYS A 471 -13.66 19.23 28.71
C LYS A 471 -12.74 18.54 27.70
N GLN A 472 -12.39 17.27 27.92
CA GLN A 472 -11.62 16.50 26.97
C GLN A 472 -12.52 15.96 25.86
N VAL A 473 -12.04 16.06 24.62
CA VAL A 473 -12.63 15.41 23.44
C VAL A 473 -12.43 13.91 23.56
N TYR A 474 -13.45 13.14 23.20
CA TYR A 474 -13.37 11.69 23.13
C TYR A 474 -14.20 11.15 21.97
N LEU A 475 -13.82 9.99 21.45
CA LEU A 475 -14.58 9.27 20.43
C LEU A 475 -15.73 8.52 21.09
N ARG A 476 -16.93 8.75 20.60
CA ARG A 476 -18.15 8.08 21.03
C ARG A 476 -18.77 7.33 19.85
N THR A 477 -19.17 6.09 20.10
CA THR A 477 -19.98 5.31 19.17
C THR A 477 -21.44 5.81 19.19
N GLY A 478 -22.10 5.78 18.02
CA GLY A 478 -23.53 6.10 17.92
C GLY A 478 -24.43 5.17 18.75
N SER A 479 -25.75 5.39 18.74
CA SER A 479 -26.76 4.59 19.45
C SER A 479 -26.80 3.08 19.10
N ASN A 480 -25.95 2.63 18.17
CA ASN A 480 -25.78 1.24 17.77
C ASN A 480 -24.46 0.63 18.27
N ALA A 481 -24.05 0.88 19.52
CA ALA A 481 -22.86 0.27 20.11
C ALA A 481 -22.80 -1.27 20.03
N ARG A 482 -23.94 -1.96 19.88
CA ARG A 482 -24.02 -3.42 19.66
C ARG A 482 -23.76 -3.86 18.21
N LYS A 483 -23.73 -2.93 17.24
CA LYS A 483 -23.32 -3.19 15.84
C LYS A 483 -21.84 -2.84 15.57
N VAL A 484 -21.20 -2.03 16.43
CA VAL A 484 -19.77 -1.67 16.31
C VAL A 484 -18.86 -2.88 16.51
N SER A 485 -19.28 -3.86 17.31
CA SER A 485 -18.58 -5.17 17.38
C SER A 485 -18.83 -6.07 16.16
N GLY A 486 -19.57 -5.58 15.16
CA GLY A 486 -20.03 -6.31 13.99
C GLY A 486 -20.01 -5.46 12.72
N SER A 487 -19.13 -4.43 12.65
CA SER A 487 -18.65 -3.92 11.38
C SER A 487 -18.12 -5.14 10.61
N TYR A 488 -18.80 -5.53 9.53
CA TYR A 488 -18.50 -6.75 8.79
C TYR A 488 -17.19 -6.56 8.00
N TYR A 489 -16.07 -6.48 8.73
CA TYR A 489 -14.77 -6.70 8.14
C TYR A 489 -14.79 -8.07 7.51
N THR A 490 -14.67 -8.10 6.19
CA THR A 490 -14.53 -9.36 5.47
C THR A 490 -13.10 -9.81 5.71
N PRO A 491 -12.87 -10.94 6.43
CA PRO A 491 -11.52 -11.41 6.67
C PRO A 491 -10.73 -11.52 5.37
N ASP A 492 -9.45 -11.18 5.39
CA ASP A 492 -8.60 -11.14 4.18
C ASP A 492 -8.66 -12.42 3.34
N TYR A 493 -8.75 -13.59 3.99
CA TYR A 493 -8.87 -14.86 3.28
C TYR A 493 -10.18 -14.97 2.48
N ILE A 494 -11.27 -14.36 2.94
CA ILE A 494 -12.55 -14.30 2.22
C ILE A 494 -12.43 -13.32 1.05
N VAL A 495 -11.87 -12.13 1.27
CA VAL A 495 -11.67 -11.13 0.20
C VAL A 495 -10.85 -11.75 -0.94
N ARG A 496 -9.69 -12.31 -0.62
CA ARG A 496 -8.80 -12.97 -1.59
C ARG A 496 -9.50 -14.10 -2.32
N PHE A 497 -10.24 -14.95 -1.61
CA PHE A 497 -11.00 -16.04 -2.22
C PHE A 497 -12.05 -15.54 -3.22
N ILE A 498 -12.83 -14.52 -2.85
CA ILE A 498 -13.86 -13.95 -3.73
C ILE A 498 -13.23 -13.33 -4.97
N VAL A 499 -12.18 -12.51 -4.79
CA VAL A 499 -11.47 -11.86 -5.91
C VAL A 499 -10.91 -12.91 -6.86
N GLU A 500 -10.18 -13.91 -6.34
CA GLU A 500 -9.61 -15.00 -7.15
C GLU A 500 -10.70 -15.72 -7.95
N LYS A 501 -11.76 -16.19 -7.28
CA LYS A 501 -12.82 -16.97 -7.95
C LYS A 501 -13.70 -16.15 -8.89
N THR A 502 -13.67 -14.83 -8.79
CA THR A 502 -14.39 -13.92 -9.70
C THR A 502 -13.55 -13.55 -10.91
N LEU A 503 -12.28 -13.16 -10.70
CA LEU A 503 -11.42 -12.66 -11.77
C LEU A 503 -10.79 -13.79 -12.60
N GLU A 504 -10.39 -14.90 -11.99
CA GLU A 504 -9.67 -15.97 -12.68
C GLU A 504 -10.39 -16.51 -13.93
N PRO A 505 -11.70 -16.87 -13.89
CA PRO A 505 -12.39 -17.36 -15.06
C PRO A 505 -12.48 -16.31 -16.19
N LEU A 506 -12.70 -15.04 -15.82
CA LEU A 506 -12.83 -13.94 -16.77
C LEU A 506 -11.50 -13.65 -17.48
N LEU A 507 -10.42 -13.48 -16.72
CA LEU A 507 -9.11 -13.19 -17.27
C LEU A 507 -8.59 -14.38 -18.10
N THR A 508 -8.88 -15.61 -17.68
CA THR A 508 -8.60 -16.83 -18.47
C THR A 508 -9.30 -16.78 -19.83
N ALA A 509 -10.60 -16.47 -19.86
CA ALA A 509 -11.37 -16.42 -21.09
C ALA A 509 -10.90 -15.32 -22.05
N ILE A 510 -10.49 -14.16 -21.53
CA ILE A 510 -9.90 -13.07 -22.33
C ILE A 510 -8.54 -13.50 -22.88
N THR A 511 -7.69 -14.04 -22.01
CA THR A 511 -6.33 -14.48 -22.36
C THR A 511 -6.36 -15.56 -23.45
N ALA A 512 -7.29 -16.51 -23.37
CA ALA A 512 -7.46 -17.58 -24.36
C ALA A 512 -7.76 -17.10 -25.79
N ARG A 513 -8.25 -15.86 -25.96
CA ARG A 513 -8.50 -15.27 -27.29
C ARG A 513 -7.19 -14.90 -27.98
N HIS A 514 -6.18 -14.49 -27.22
CA HIS A 514 -4.92 -13.93 -27.72
C HIS A 514 -3.72 -14.83 -27.49
N ALA A 515 -3.82 -15.77 -26.58
CA ALA A 515 -2.77 -16.69 -26.20
C ALA A 515 -3.27 -18.13 -26.25
N ALA A 516 -2.35 -19.07 -26.44
CA ALA A 516 -2.61 -20.49 -26.26
C ALA A 516 -1.81 -20.99 -25.08
N LEU A 517 -2.33 -22.00 -24.39
CA LEU A 517 -1.55 -22.74 -23.42
C LEU A 517 -0.53 -23.59 -24.18
N ASP A 518 0.76 -23.48 -23.85
CA ASP A 518 1.75 -24.47 -24.29
C ASP A 518 1.58 -25.80 -23.55
N ASP A 519 2.44 -26.77 -23.83
CA ASP A 519 2.44 -28.06 -23.13
C ASP A 519 2.73 -27.91 -21.62
N ASP A 520 3.32 -26.77 -21.24
CA ASP A 520 3.53 -26.34 -19.86
C ASP A 520 2.31 -25.54 -19.32
N GLY A 521 1.21 -25.47 -20.05
CA GLY A 521 0.08 -24.57 -19.86
C GLY A 521 0.42 -23.19 -19.30
N ARG A 522 1.42 -22.58 -19.91
CA ARG A 522 1.69 -21.15 -19.87
C ARG A 522 1.03 -20.51 -21.06
N TRP A 523 0.60 -19.28 -20.86
CA TRP A 523 0.09 -18.47 -21.94
C TRP A 523 1.22 -18.07 -22.87
N GLN A 524 1.21 -18.63 -24.07
CA GLN A 524 2.00 -18.17 -25.20
C GLN A 524 1.20 -17.09 -25.91
N VAL A 525 1.50 -15.85 -25.53
CA VAL A 525 0.84 -14.65 -26.04
C VAL A 525 1.25 -14.43 -27.49
N ARG A 526 0.27 -14.45 -28.41
CA ARG A 526 0.49 -14.21 -29.84
C ARG A 526 0.46 -12.72 -30.17
N ASP A 527 -0.41 -11.98 -29.49
CA ASP A 527 -0.59 -10.54 -29.63
C ASP A 527 -0.68 -9.90 -28.24
N ALA A 528 0.44 -9.33 -27.79
CA ALA A 528 0.56 -8.76 -26.44
C ALA A 528 -0.20 -7.44 -26.31
N GLU A 529 -0.24 -6.63 -27.37
CA GLU A 529 -0.91 -5.32 -27.34
C GLU A 529 -2.43 -5.49 -27.36
N ALA A 530 -2.96 -6.40 -28.17
CA ALA A 530 -4.39 -6.70 -28.17
C ALA A 530 -4.83 -7.34 -26.85
N LEU A 531 -4.00 -8.24 -26.29
CA LEU A 531 -4.30 -8.85 -24.99
C LEU A 531 -4.31 -7.82 -23.86
N ALA A 532 -3.29 -6.97 -23.76
CA ALA A 532 -3.24 -5.92 -22.74
C ALA A 532 -4.44 -4.98 -22.83
N ARG A 533 -4.84 -4.59 -24.05
CA ARG A 533 -6.01 -3.74 -24.30
C ARG A 533 -7.31 -4.41 -23.84
N ASP A 534 -7.52 -5.67 -24.19
CA ASP A 534 -8.74 -6.39 -23.82
C ASP A 534 -8.82 -6.68 -22.31
N LEU A 535 -7.68 -6.92 -21.66
CA LEU A 535 -7.61 -7.05 -20.20
C LEU A 535 -7.91 -5.71 -19.51
N LEU A 536 -7.29 -4.61 -19.95
CA LEU A 536 -7.52 -3.28 -19.38
C LEU A 536 -8.93 -2.72 -19.66
N ALA A 537 -9.71 -3.35 -20.54
CA ALA A 537 -11.11 -3.03 -20.77
C ALA A 537 -12.08 -3.75 -19.82
N VAL A 538 -11.57 -4.53 -18.85
CA VAL A 538 -12.40 -5.19 -17.84
C VAL A 538 -12.86 -4.17 -16.80
N ASN A 539 -14.16 -4.13 -16.53
CA ASN A 539 -14.75 -3.28 -15.49
C ASN A 539 -15.06 -4.09 -14.24
N ILE A 540 -14.48 -3.68 -13.11
CA ILE A 540 -14.67 -4.26 -11.78
C ILE A 540 -15.35 -3.21 -10.91
N LEU A 541 -16.51 -3.52 -10.36
CA LEU A 541 -17.30 -2.61 -9.53
C LEU A 541 -17.42 -3.15 -8.11
N ASP A 542 -17.08 -2.30 -7.13
CA ASP A 542 -17.50 -2.47 -5.73
C ASP A 542 -18.58 -1.42 -5.37
N PRO A 543 -19.88 -1.81 -5.31
CA PRO A 543 -20.97 -0.87 -5.07
C PRO A 543 -21.13 -0.45 -3.60
N ALA A 544 -20.31 -0.98 -2.68
CA ALA A 544 -20.27 -0.59 -1.28
C ALA A 544 -18.83 -0.65 -0.80
N THR A 545 -17.99 0.18 -1.43
CA THR A 545 -16.53 0.01 -1.41
C THR A 545 -15.91 0.15 -0.02
N GLY A 546 -16.56 0.89 0.89
CA GLY A 546 -16.02 1.13 2.23
C GLY A 546 -14.59 1.67 2.14
N SER A 547 -13.66 1.00 2.81
CA SER A 547 -12.23 1.32 2.79
C SER A 547 -11.48 0.91 1.51
N GLY A 548 -12.15 0.28 0.54
CA GLY A 548 -11.57 -0.17 -0.72
C GLY A 548 -10.86 -1.54 -0.64
N HIS A 549 -11.16 -2.38 0.36
CA HIS A 549 -10.51 -3.68 0.56
C HIS A 549 -10.57 -4.60 -0.67
N PHE A 550 -11.76 -4.79 -1.24
CA PHE A 550 -11.91 -5.61 -2.45
C PHE A 550 -11.20 -4.99 -3.65
N LEU A 551 -11.23 -3.66 -3.76
CA LEU A 551 -10.55 -2.95 -4.84
C LEU A 551 -9.03 -3.16 -4.76
N VAL A 552 -8.42 -2.96 -3.59
CA VAL A 552 -6.97 -3.16 -3.37
C VAL A 552 -6.56 -4.61 -3.67
N GLU A 553 -7.33 -5.61 -3.23
CA GLU A 553 -7.03 -7.02 -3.53
C GLU A 553 -7.21 -7.32 -5.02
N ALA A 554 -8.24 -6.77 -5.67
CA ALA A 554 -8.46 -6.92 -7.11
C ALA A 554 -7.29 -6.33 -7.92
N VAL A 555 -6.77 -5.16 -7.53
CA VAL A 555 -5.55 -4.58 -8.12
C VAL A 555 -4.38 -5.56 -8.00
N ALA A 556 -4.10 -6.04 -6.78
CA ALA A 556 -2.95 -6.90 -6.52
C ALA A 556 -3.03 -8.19 -7.34
N TRP A 557 -4.20 -8.84 -7.33
CA TRP A 557 -4.43 -10.09 -8.03
C TRP A 557 -4.37 -9.94 -9.55
N PHE A 558 -5.00 -8.89 -10.09
CA PHE A 558 -5.02 -8.65 -11.53
C PHE A 558 -3.64 -8.20 -12.06
N ALA A 559 -2.91 -7.36 -11.32
CA ALA A 559 -1.55 -6.97 -11.71
C ALA A 559 -0.60 -8.18 -11.73
N ASP A 560 -0.72 -9.09 -10.76
CA ASP A 560 0.04 -10.34 -10.77
C ASP A 560 -0.34 -11.24 -11.96
N TRP A 561 -1.63 -11.30 -12.33
CA TRP A 561 -2.05 -11.98 -13.55
C TRP A 561 -1.36 -11.40 -14.80
N MET A 562 -1.38 -10.08 -14.99
CA MET A 562 -0.75 -9.42 -16.14
C MET A 562 0.77 -9.69 -16.19
N ARG A 563 1.44 -9.61 -15.03
CA ARG A 563 2.87 -9.90 -14.89
C ARG A 563 3.22 -11.34 -15.30
N ARG A 564 2.38 -12.32 -14.96
CA ARG A 564 2.57 -13.75 -15.33
C ARG A 564 2.41 -14.01 -16.83
N LEU A 565 1.72 -13.13 -17.56
CA LEU A 565 1.59 -13.20 -19.01
C LEU A 565 2.83 -12.66 -19.74
N ASN A 566 3.81 -12.13 -19.02
CA ASN A 566 5.03 -11.51 -19.56
C ASN A 566 4.70 -10.42 -20.60
N LEU A 567 3.60 -9.69 -20.36
CA LEU A 567 3.25 -8.51 -21.12
C LEU A 567 4.27 -7.43 -20.73
N ARG A 568 5.18 -7.09 -21.64
CA ARG A 568 6.08 -5.95 -21.46
C ARG A 568 5.41 -4.72 -22.08
N PRO A 569 4.96 -3.74 -21.28
CA PRO A 569 4.47 -2.47 -21.81
C PRO A 569 5.58 -1.75 -22.57
N ALA A 570 5.25 -1.09 -23.68
CA ALA A 570 6.23 -0.33 -24.46
C ALA A 570 6.72 0.94 -23.74
N ASP A 571 5.91 1.45 -22.82
CA ASP A 571 6.09 2.68 -22.06
C ASP A 571 6.56 2.45 -20.60
N LEU A 572 6.85 1.20 -20.23
CA LEU A 572 7.47 0.87 -18.94
C LEU A 572 8.89 1.43 -18.90
N ALA A 573 9.16 2.33 -17.95
CA ALA A 573 10.50 2.90 -17.80
C ALA A 573 11.50 1.81 -17.32
N PRO A 574 12.79 1.84 -17.73
CA PRO A 574 13.77 0.80 -17.39
C PRO A 574 14.02 0.57 -15.89
N GLU A 575 13.66 1.54 -15.04
CA GLU A 575 13.83 1.52 -13.58
C GLU A 575 12.49 1.36 -12.84
N GLU A 576 11.37 1.38 -13.55
CA GLU A 576 10.03 1.23 -12.97
C GLU A 576 9.72 -0.26 -12.74
N ASP A 577 9.14 -0.56 -11.57
CA ASP A 577 8.70 -1.91 -11.24
C ASP A 577 7.46 -2.28 -12.08
N GLU A 578 7.53 -3.39 -12.80
CA GLU A 578 6.47 -3.85 -13.71
C GLU A 578 5.15 -4.12 -12.97
N LEU A 579 5.20 -4.64 -11.74
CA LEU A 579 4.00 -4.88 -10.95
C LEU A 579 3.36 -3.54 -10.55
N VAL A 580 4.15 -2.57 -10.08
CA VAL A 580 3.65 -1.23 -9.75
C VAL A 580 3.04 -0.55 -10.97
N TYR A 581 3.68 -0.67 -12.13
CA TYR A 581 3.14 -0.18 -13.40
C TYR A 581 1.75 -0.78 -13.68
N TRP A 582 1.60 -2.10 -13.63
CA TRP A 582 0.31 -2.74 -13.90
C TRP A 582 -0.76 -2.35 -12.89
N LYS A 583 -0.40 -2.27 -11.61
CA LYS A 583 -1.32 -1.81 -10.56
C LYS A 583 -1.88 -0.42 -10.88
N ARG A 584 -1.03 0.51 -11.35
CA ARG A 584 -1.46 1.86 -11.76
C ARG A 584 -2.45 1.82 -12.92
N GLN A 585 -2.13 1.06 -13.98
CA GLN A 585 -2.99 0.94 -15.17
C GLN A 585 -4.36 0.34 -14.83
N ILE A 586 -4.41 -0.67 -13.95
CA ILE A 586 -5.65 -1.32 -13.52
C ILE A 586 -6.51 -0.36 -12.69
N VAL A 587 -5.90 0.37 -11.76
CA VAL A 587 -6.63 1.35 -10.94
C VAL A 587 -7.29 2.44 -11.79
N THR A 588 -6.60 2.92 -12.82
CA THR A 588 -7.11 4.00 -13.69
C THR A 588 -8.03 3.55 -14.80
N SER A 589 -8.06 2.26 -15.14
CA SER A 589 -8.80 1.77 -16.31
C SER A 589 -9.93 0.80 -15.97
N CYS A 590 -9.82 0.07 -14.86
CA CYS A 590 -10.65 -1.11 -14.61
C CYS A 590 -11.51 -1.02 -13.36
N LEU A 591 -11.11 -0.20 -12.37
CA LEU A 591 -11.75 -0.23 -11.04
C LEU A 591 -12.76 0.88 -10.85
N TYR A 592 -13.94 0.52 -10.37
CA TYR A 592 -15.02 1.42 -10.05
C TYR A 592 -15.54 1.12 -8.64
N GLY A 593 -15.95 2.15 -7.91
CA GLY A 593 -16.42 2.01 -6.55
C GLY A 593 -17.44 3.07 -6.18
N VAL A 594 -18.40 2.70 -5.33
CA VAL A 594 -19.41 3.62 -4.80
C VAL A 594 -19.55 3.39 -3.30
N ASP A 595 -19.63 4.47 -2.53
CA ASP A 595 -20.03 4.41 -1.13
C ASP A 595 -20.92 5.60 -0.75
N LEU A 596 -21.82 5.38 0.20
CA LEU A 596 -22.71 6.42 0.72
C LEU A 596 -21.94 7.44 1.56
N ASN A 597 -20.91 7.00 2.28
CA ASN A 597 -20.11 7.86 3.14
C ASN A 597 -18.97 8.52 2.34
N PRO A 598 -18.94 9.86 2.21
CA PRO A 598 -17.87 10.57 1.52
C PRO A 598 -16.48 10.22 2.03
N LEU A 599 -16.33 10.03 3.35
CA LEU A 599 -15.04 9.69 3.96
C LEU A 599 -14.57 8.27 3.63
N ALA A 600 -15.50 7.33 3.39
CA ALA A 600 -15.15 5.98 2.94
C ALA A 600 -14.58 6.03 1.51
N VAL A 601 -15.19 6.83 0.63
CA VAL A 601 -14.67 7.06 -0.72
C VAL A 601 -13.25 7.64 -0.71
N GLU A 602 -12.99 8.65 0.13
CA GLU A 602 -11.64 9.21 0.30
C GLU A 602 -10.65 8.19 0.86
N LEU A 603 -11.11 7.33 1.76
CA LEU A 603 -10.30 6.25 2.31
C LEU A 603 -9.93 5.19 1.26
N ALA A 604 -10.88 4.79 0.41
CA ALA A 604 -10.62 3.88 -0.71
C ALA A 604 -9.59 4.49 -1.68
N LYS A 605 -9.68 5.79 -1.99
CA LYS A 605 -8.67 6.49 -2.80
C LYS A 605 -7.29 6.42 -2.15
N LEU A 606 -7.20 6.70 -0.86
CA LEU A 606 -5.95 6.61 -0.10
C LEU A 606 -5.34 5.22 -0.17
N ALA A 607 -6.12 4.17 0.08
CA ALA A 607 -5.64 2.79 0.05
C ALA A 607 -5.10 2.39 -1.34
N LEU A 608 -5.80 2.80 -2.41
CA LEU A 608 -5.33 2.59 -3.78
C LEU A 608 -4.06 3.37 -4.09
N TRP A 609 -3.94 4.62 -3.63
CA TRP A 609 -2.71 5.40 -3.80
C TRP A 609 -1.53 4.75 -3.08
N LEU A 610 -1.67 4.32 -1.81
CA LEU A 610 -0.63 3.61 -1.08
C LEU A 610 -0.19 2.30 -1.78
N THR A 611 -1.10 1.69 -2.54
CA THR A 611 -0.85 0.47 -3.32
C THR A 611 -0.17 0.74 -4.67
N THR A 612 -0.29 1.95 -5.22
CA THR A 612 0.13 2.34 -6.58
C THR A 612 1.19 3.45 -6.63
N ILE A 613 1.69 3.86 -5.47
CA ILE A 613 2.65 4.95 -5.31
C ILE A 613 4.00 4.60 -5.96
N ALA A 614 4.61 5.56 -6.67
CA ALA A 614 5.89 5.40 -7.36
C ALA A 614 6.69 6.71 -7.39
N ARG A 615 8.03 6.62 -7.29
CA ARG A 615 8.96 7.72 -6.95
C ARG A 615 8.97 8.94 -7.90
N GLU A 616 8.42 8.84 -9.10
CA GLU A 616 8.42 9.93 -10.09
C GLU A 616 7.09 10.00 -10.87
N ARG A 617 6.04 9.37 -10.33
CA ARG A 617 4.73 9.34 -10.97
C ARG A 617 3.73 10.09 -10.09
N PRO A 618 2.86 10.93 -10.68
CA PRO A 618 1.81 11.57 -9.91
C PRO A 618 0.82 10.53 -9.37
N LEU A 619 0.06 10.91 -8.33
CA LEU A 619 -1.09 10.12 -7.92
C LEU A 619 -2.13 10.12 -9.02
N SER A 620 -2.78 8.97 -9.21
CA SER A 620 -3.85 8.83 -10.19
C SER A 620 -5.07 9.62 -9.74
N PHE A 621 -5.73 10.33 -10.66
CA PHE A 621 -7.04 10.93 -10.39
C PHE A 621 -8.11 9.85 -10.40
N LEU A 622 -8.84 9.67 -9.30
CA LEU A 622 -9.78 8.54 -9.12
C LEU A 622 -11.24 8.98 -8.99
N ASP A 623 -11.55 10.28 -9.01
CA ASP A 623 -12.91 10.77 -8.73
C ASP A 623 -13.92 10.37 -9.80
N HIS A 624 -13.49 10.03 -11.02
CA HIS A 624 -14.38 9.52 -12.06
C HIS A 624 -14.71 8.03 -11.84
N HIS A 625 -13.89 7.31 -11.08
CA HIS A 625 -14.01 5.88 -10.80
C HIS A 625 -14.63 5.59 -9.43
N LEU A 626 -14.33 6.42 -8.43
CA LEU A 626 -14.84 6.31 -7.06
C LEU A 626 -15.83 7.44 -6.77
N GLN A 627 -17.11 7.10 -6.61
CA GLN A 627 -18.21 8.05 -6.43
C GLN A 627 -18.83 7.97 -5.03
N VAL A 628 -19.25 9.13 -4.53
CA VAL A 628 -20.15 9.21 -3.38
C VAL A 628 -21.59 9.03 -3.89
N GLY A 629 -22.29 8.03 -3.39
CA GLY A 629 -23.66 7.76 -3.80
C GLY A 629 -24.31 6.59 -3.07
N ASP A 630 -25.63 6.51 -3.19
CA ASP A 630 -26.39 5.36 -2.72
C ASP A 630 -26.60 4.39 -3.90
N SER A 631 -25.90 3.26 -3.87
CA SER A 631 -25.94 2.23 -4.92
C SER A 631 -27.30 1.51 -5.06
N LEU A 632 -28.23 1.70 -4.13
CA LEU A 632 -29.56 1.08 -4.16
C LEU A 632 -30.59 1.95 -4.89
N VAL A 633 -30.33 3.24 -5.06
CA VAL A 633 -31.29 4.21 -5.61
C VAL A 633 -30.73 4.92 -6.83
N GLY A 634 -31.60 5.25 -7.79
CA GLY A 634 -31.20 5.95 -9.00
C GLY A 634 -32.32 6.01 -10.02
N ALA A 635 -32.01 6.50 -11.22
CA ALA A 635 -32.93 6.56 -12.34
C ALA A 635 -32.22 6.07 -13.61
N ARG A 636 -32.92 5.30 -14.44
CA ARG A 636 -32.43 5.00 -15.79
C ARG A 636 -32.79 6.15 -16.72
N LEU A 637 -31.90 6.49 -17.64
CA LEU A 637 -32.12 7.58 -18.61
C LEU A 637 -33.42 7.42 -19.40
N GLY A 638 -33.77 6.17 -19.77
CA GLY A 638 -35.04 5.88 -20.44
C GLY A 638 -36.28 6.10 -19.57
N ASP A 639 -36.17 6.04 -18.24
CA ASP A 639 -37.29 6.27 -17.32
C ASP A 639 -37.58 7.77 -17.21
N ILE A 640 -36.52 8.57 -17.11
CA ILE A 640 -36.56 10.03 -17.10
C ILE A 640 -37.21 10.56 -18.39
N ALA A 641 -36.74 10.07 -19.55
CA ALA A 641 -37.26 10.51 -20.85
C ALA A 641 -38.73 10.11 -21.08
N ARG A 642 -39.17 8.94 -20.56
CA ARG A 642 -40.56 8.47 -20.72
C ARG A 642 -41.57 9.36 -20.01
N TRP A 643 -41.21 9.98 -18.89
CA TRP A 643 -42.14 10.81 -18.13
C TRP A 643 -42.28 12.23 -18.70
N ALA A 644 -41.29 12.72 -19.45
CA ALA A 644 -41.37 13.99 -20.18
C ALA A 644 -42.50 14.01 -21.22
N ASN A 645 -42.87 12.84 -21.77
CA ASN A 645 -43.86 12.71 -22.84
C ASN A 645 -45.30 12.45 -22.34
N GLY A 646 -45.56 12.50 -21.04
CA GLY A 646 -46.93 12.51 -20.48
C GLY A 646 -47.76 11.22 -20.58
N ALA A 647 -47.18 10.05 -20.91
CA ALA A 647 -47.95 8.81 -21.12
C ALA A 647 -47.86 7.81 -19.94
N PRO A 648 -48.99 7.25 -19.46
CA PRO A 648 -48.98 6.03 -18.66
C PRO A 648 -48.83 4.78 -19.57
N ALA A 649 -48.01 3.84 -19.10
CA ALA A 649 -47.80 2.45 -19.52
C ALA A 649 -48.59 1.91 -20.75
N ASP A 650 -48.03 2.06 -21.96
CA ASP A 650 -48.18 1.06 -23.03
C ASP A 650 -46.79 0.77 -23.64
N PRO A 651 -46.23 -0.45 -23.48
CA PRO A 651 -44.92 -0.82 -24.01
C PRO A 651 -44.84 -0.84 -25.55
N ALA A 652 -45.98 -0.81 -26.26
CA ALA A 652 -46.03 -1.12 -27.68
C ALA A 652 -45.96 0.09 -28.63
N GLN A 653 -46.00 1.33 -28.13
CA GLN A 653 -45.99 2.53 -28.99
C GLN A 653 -45.04 3.61 -28.45
N GLY A 654 -43.75 3.29 -28.39
CA GLY A 654 -42.70 4.26 -28.12
C GLY A 654 -42.47 5.17 -29.33
N ARG A 655 -43.04 6.38 -29.32
CA ARG A 655 -42.48 7.48 -30.10
C ARG A 655 -41.16 7.88 -29.43
N LEU A 656 -40.06 7.28 -29.91
CA LEU A 656 -38.76 7.95 -29.95
C LEU A 656 -38.97 9.31 -30.62
N PHE A 657 -38.14 10.30 -30.28
CA PHE A 657 -38.07 11.64 -30.88
C PHE A 657 -38.98 12.71 -30.24
N ASP A 658 -38.61 13.11 -29.02
CA ASP A 658 -38.14 14.47 -28.72
C ASP A 658 -37.05 14.45 -27.61
N ALA A 659 -36.14 13.49 -27.75
CA ALA A 659 -35.03 13.22 -26.85
C ALA A 659 -33.66 13.60 -27.44
N ALA A 660 -33.63 14.39 -28.54
CA ALA A 660 -32.40 14.65 -29.29
C ALA A 660 -31.37 15.48 -28.48
N GLY A 661 -31.85 16.46 -27.71
CA GLY A 661 -31.00 17.25 -26.80
C GLY A 661 -30.43 16.40 -25.66
N PHE A 662 -31.30 15.67 -24.95
CA PHE A 662 -30.92 14.80 -23.83
C PHE A 662 -29.99 13.64 -24.26
N ALA A 663 -30.33 12.93 -25.34
CA ALA A 663 -29.48 11.85 -25.87
C ALA A 663 -28.15 12.37 -26.41
N GLY A 664 -28.14 13.57 -27.02
CA GLY A 664 -26.92 14.25 -27.44
C GLY A 664 -26.02 14.66 -26.27
N SER A 665 -26.60 15.20 -25.20
CA SER A 665 -25.88 15.55 -23.97
C SER A 665 -25.31 14.32 -23.26
N VAL A 666 -26.05 13.21 -23.21
CA VAL A 666 -25.56 11.94 -22.68
C VAL A 666 -24.46 11.36 -23.56
N GLY A 667 -24.64 11.35 -24.89
CA GLY A 667 -23.62 10.87 -25.83
C GLY A 667 -22.31 11.66 -25.70
N GLY A 668 -22.39 12.99 -25.68
CA GLY A 668 -21.23 13.86 -25.47
C GLY A 668 -20.59 13.69 -24.09
N ALA A 669 -21.36 13.33 -23.06
CA ALA A 669 -20.83 13.00 -21.75
C ALA A 669 -20.08 11.66 -21.72
N VAL A 670 -20.60 10.65 -22.43
CA VAL A 670 -19.92 9.36 -22.61
C VAL A 670 -18.61 9.55 -23.38
N ASP A 671 -18.62 10.33 -24.46
CA ASP A 671 -17.41 10.63 -25.22
C ASP A 671 -16.36 11.39 -24.37
N ALA A 672 -16.81 12.35 -23.56
CA ALA A 672 -15.94 13.06 -22.63
C ALA A 672 -15.37 12.12 -21.56
N MET A 673 -16.17 11.20 -21.01
CA MET A 673 -15.70 10.21 -20.03
C MET A 673 -14.68 9.25 -20.65
N ASN A 674 -14.95 8.75 -21.86
CA ASN A 674 -14.02 7.90 -22.59
C ASN A 674 -12.69 8.62 -22.87
N ALA A 675 -12.72 9.94 -23.12
CA ALA A 675 -11.51 10.74 -23.30
C ALA A 675 -10.72 10.91 -21.98
N ILE A 676 -11.43 11.05 -20.85
CA ILE A 676 -10.85 11.12 -19.51
C ILE A 676 -10.19 9.79 -19.14
N GLU A 677 -10.85 8.66 -19.35
CA GLU A 677 -10.33 7.31 -19.02
C GLU A 677 -9.12 6.91 -19.89
N ARG A 678 -9.07 7.39 -21.14
CA ARG A 678 -7.96 7.08 -22.07
C ARG A 678 -6.77 8.04 -21.97
N ALA A 679 -6.83 9.03 -21.08
CA ALA A 679 -5.74 9.97 -20.90
C ALA A 679 -4.49 9.25 -20.36
N HIS A 680 -3.35 9.42 -21.03
CA HIS A 680 -2.09 8.86 -20.55
C HIS A 680 -1.48 9.81 -19.50
N ILE A 681 -1.38 9.34 -18.26
CA ILE A 681 -0.94 10.16 -17.12
C ILE A 681 0.55 9.92 -16.87
N LEU A 682 1.38 10.83 -17.34
CA LEU A 682 2.84 10.79 -17.14
C LEU A 682 3.30 11.85 -16.13
N ALA A 683 2.63 13.00 -16.13
CA ALA A 683 2.99 14.16 -15.32
C ALA A 683 1.76 14.77 -14.62
N VAL A 684 2.02 15.65 -13.65
CA VAL A 684 0.96 16.36 -12.94
C VAL A 684 0.11 17.27 -13.82
N GLY A 685 0.69 17.81 -14.89
CA GLY A 685 -0.09 18.56 -15.88
C GLY A 685 -1.23 17.74 -16.49
N ASP A 686 -1.01 16.43 -16.69
CA ASP A 686 -2.01 15.52 -17.24
C ASP A 686 -3.13 15.28 -16.25
N VAL A 687 -2.80 15.07 -14.96
CA VAL A 687 -3.78 14.91 -13.88
C VAL A 687 -4.67 16.16 -13.75
N LYS A 688 -4.08 17.36 -13.74
CA LYS A 688 -4.83 18.62 -13.66
C LYS A 688 -5.72 18.85 -14.88
N ALA A 689 -5.27 18.45 -16.06
CA ALA A 689 -6.08 18.51 -17.28
C ALA A 689 -7.28 17.54 -17.18
N GLN A 690 -7.06 16.35 -16.64
CA GLN A 690 -8.10 15.34 -16.42
C GLN A 690 -9.13 15.81 -15.37
N GLU A 691 -8.68 16.35 -14.24
CA GLU A 691 -9.51 16.96 -13.19
C GLU A 691 -10.40 18.06 -13.80
N LYS A 692 -9.80 19.03 -14.49
CA LYS A 692 -10.53 20.12 -15.13
C LYS A 692 -11.55 19.64 -16.17
N ALA A 693 -11.19 18.62 -16.96
CA ALA A 693 -12.09 18.03 -17.93
C ALA A 693 -13.28 17.35 -17.25
N TYR A 694 -13.03 16.64 -16.15
CA TYR A 694 -14.05 15.97 -15.36
C TYR A 694 -14.96 16.96 -14.61
N ASP A 695 -14.43 18.02 -14.02
CA ASP A 695 -15.22 19.07 -13.38
C ASP A 695 -16.14 19.76 -14.38
N GLY A 696 -15.61 20.13 -15.55
CA GLY A 696 -16.42 20.67 -16.64
C GLY A 696 -17.45 19.68 -17.19
N LEU A 697 -17.20 18.37 -17.10
CA LEU A 697 -18.21 17.34 -17.39
C LEU A 697 -19.30 17.29 -16.30
N ARG A 698 -18.93 17.30 -15.01
CA ARG A 698 -19.88 17.32 -13.89
C ARG A 698 -20.77 18.56 -13.91
N GLU A 699 -20.23 19.74 -14.20
CA GLU A 699 -21.01 20.96 -14.33
C GLU A 699 -22.08 20.82 -15.43
N ARG A 700 -21.71 20.28 -16.60
CA ARG A 700 -22.66 20.02 -17.70
C ARG A 700 -23.70 18.95 -17.36
N LEU A 701 -23.34 17.96 -16.56
CA LEU A 701 -24.23 16.87 -16.13
C LEU A 701 -25.10 17.21 -14.92
N THR A 702 -24.76 18.26 -14.15
CA THR A 702 -25.47 18.63 -12.92
C THR A 702 -26.98 18.82 -13.14
N PRO A 703 -27.46 19.49 -14.20
CA PRO A 703 -28.89 19.60 -14.45
C PRO A 703 -29.56 18.24 -14.68
N LEU A 704 -28.89 17.32 -15.39
CA LEU A 704 -29.40 15.97 -15.63
C LEU A 704 -29.42 15.14 -14.34
N GLY A 705 -28.42 15.31 -13.47
CA GLY A 705 -28.41 14.71 -12.13
C GLY A 705 -29.56 15.20 -11.26
N ARG A 706 -29.86 16.50 -11.28
CA ARG A 706 -31.05 17.06 -10.58
C ARG A 706 -32.35 16.51 -11.14
N LEU A 707 -32.44 16.34 -12.45
CA LEU A 707 -33.60 15.73 -13.11
C LEU A 707 -33.77 14.25 -12.69
N ALA A 708 -32.65 13.50 -12.60
CA ALA A 708 -32.66 12.14 -12.08
C ALA A 708 -33.10 12.08 -10.62
N ASN A 709 -32.60 12.99 -9.77
CA ASN A 709 -33.02 13.09 -8.37
C ASN A 709 -34.52 13.39 -8.23
N ALA A 710 -35.05 14.34 -9.01
CA ALA A 710 -36.47 14.65 -9.04
C ALA A 710 -37.31 13.43 -9.48
N HIS A 711 -36.83 12.67 -10.48
CA HIS A 711 -37.48 11.43 -10.88
C HIS A 711 -37.52 10.41 -9.73
N THR A 712 -36.36 10.16 -9.11
CA THR A 712 -36.21 9.16 -8.04
C THR A 712 -37.00 9.53 -6.79
N ALA A 713 -37.02 10.81 -6.40
CA ALA A 713 -37.72 11.31 -5.20
C ALA A 713 -39.23 10.97 -5.18
N ARG A 714 -39.85 10.81 -6.36
CA ARG A 714 -41.27 10.42 -6.50
C ARG A 714 -41.58 9.06 -5.90
N HIS A 715 -40.59 8.15 -5.91
CA HIS A 715 -40.71 6.85 -5.28
C HIS A 715 -40.58 6.90 -3.75
N PHE A 716 -40.19 8.06 -3.19
CA PHE A 716 -40.00 8.29 -1.76
C PHE A 716 -41.00 9.30 -1.17
N GLY A 717 -42.17 9.46 -1.82
CA GLY A 717 -43.28 10.25 -1.29
C GLY A 717 -43.29 11.73 -1.70
N VAL A 718 -42.36 12.17 -2.56
CA VAL A 718 -42.42 13.51 -3.15
C VAL A 718 -43.42 13.52 -4.30
N ALA A 719 -44.57 14.17 -4.11
CA ALA A 719 -45.60 14.28 -5.14
C ALA A 719 -45.20 15.32 -6.20
N ILE A 720 -44.83 14.86 -7.39
CA ILE A 720 -44.57 15.69 -8.57
C ILE A 720 -45.67 15.42 -9.60
N THR A 721 -46.43 16.46 -9.96
CA THR A 721 -47.47 16.39 -10.99
C THR A 721 -46.86 16.39 -12.40
N PRO A 722 -47.57 15.90 -13.43
CA PRO A 722 -47.08 15.95 -14.82
C PRO A 722 -46.74 17.36 -15.29
N GLU A 723 -47.51 18.37 -14.84
CA GLU A 723 -47.26 19.78 -15.14
C GLU A 723 -45.97 20.30 -14.48
N GLN A 724 -45.78 20.02 -13.18
CA GLN A 724 -44.55 20.38 -12.46
C GLN A 724 -43.32 19.71 -13.09
N TRP A 725 -43.46 18.46 -13.55
CA TRP A 725 -42.38 17.78 -14.24
C TRP A 725 -42.06 18.33 -15.61
N GLY A 726 -43.09 18.71 -16.39
CA GLY A 726 -42.85 19.41 -17.66
C GLY A 726 -42.03 20.68 -17.45
N LEU A 727 -42.32 21.45 -16.39
CA LEU A 727 -41.56 22.64 -16.02
C LEU A 727 -40.13 22.31 -15.55
N ILE A 728 -39.96 21.29 -14.70
CA ILE A 728 -38.64 20.82 -14.23
C ILE A 728 -37.79 20.35 -15.41
N TYR A 729 -38.38 19.56 -16.32
CA TYR A 729 -37.69 19.04 -17.49
C TYR A 729 -37.28 20.16 -18.44
N ALA A 730 -38.19 21.06 -18.81
CA ALA A 730 -37.87 22.20 -19.67
C ALA A 730 -36.77 23.08 -19.03
N HIS A 731 -36.82 23.30 -17.71
CA HIS A 731 -35.82 24.09 -17.01
C HIS A 731 -34.44 23.43 -16.96
N LEU A 732 -34.36 22.15 -16.57
CA LEU A 732 -33.09 21.45 -16.34
C LEU A 732 -32.49 20.83 -17.61
N ALA A 733 -33.32 20.30 -18.52
CA ALA A 733 -32.85 19.63 -19.73
C ALA A 733 -32.74 20.58 -20.94
N GLU A 734 -33.61 21.60 -21.02
CA GLU A 734 -33.68 22.51 -22.18
C GLU A 734 -33.22 23.94 -21.86
N GLY A 735 -32.95 24.24 -20.59
CA GLY A 735 -32.52 25.58 -20.14
C GLY A 735 -33.62 26.64 -20.19
N ALA A 736 -34.90 26.23 -20.22
CA ALA A 736 -36.03 27.16 -20.23
C ALA A 736 -36.14 27.94 -18.91
N ALA A 737 -36.55 29.20 -18.99
CA ALA A 737 -36.85 30.00 -17.81
C ALA A 737 -38.14 29.51 -17.14
N LEU A 738 -38.14 29.39 -15.81
CA LEU A 738 -39.35 29.04 -15.06
C LEU A 738 -40.34 30.23 -15.06
N PRO A 739 -41.66 29.99 -15.18
CA PRO A 739 -42.66 31.02 -15.00
C PRO A 739 -42.55 31.64 -13.60
N ALA A 740 -42.56 32.97 -13.50
CA ALA A 740 -42.33 33.69 -12.24
C ALA A 740 -43.28 33.26 -11.10
N GLU A 741 -44.53 32.95 -11.43
CA GLU A 741 -45.57 32.51 -10.49
C GLU A 741 -45.33 31.10 -9.92
N ARG A 742 -44.56 30.26 -10.63
CA ARG A 742 -44.30 28.85 -10.29
C ARG A 742 -42.84 28.59 -9.90
N ALA A 743 -41.96 29.57 -10.06
CA ALA A 743 -40.52 29.44 -9.80
C ALA A 743 -40.21 29.03 -8.35
N GLY A 744 -40.89 29.63 -7.36
CA GLY A 744 -40.69 29.30 -5.95
C GLY A 744 -41.12 27.87 -5.59
N GLU A 745 -42.19 27.38 -6.22
CA GLU A 745 -42.69 26.01 -6.03
C GLU A 745 -41.74 24.98 -6.64
N ILE A 746 -41.28 25.20 -7.88
CA ILE A 746 -40.32 24.30 -8.54
C ILE A 746 -38.97 24.31 -7.82
N ALA A 747 -38.51 25.47 -7.34
CA ALA A 747 -37.27 25.58 -6.57
C ALA A 747 -37.33 24.91 -5.19
N ALA A 748 -38.53 24.71 -4.61
CA ALA A 748 -38.70 23.96 -3.37
C ALA A 748 -38.74 22.44 -3.59
N LEU A 749 -39.10 22.00 -4.82
CA LEU A 749 -39.10 20.60 -5.23
C LEU A 749 -37.70 20.09 -5.63
N LEU A 750 -36.86 20.97 -6.18
CA LEU A 750 -35.47 20.71 -6.57
C LEU A 750 -34.51 20.90 -5.39
#